data_AF-A0A6L8DZ74-F1
#
_entry.id   AF-A0A6L8DZ74-F1
#
_cell.length_a   1.000
_cell.length_b   1.000
_cell.length_c   1.000
_cell.angle_alpha   90.00
_cell.angle_beta   90.00
_cell.angle_gamma   90.00
#
_symmetry.space_group_name_H-M   'P 1'
#
loop_
_entity.id
_entity.type
_entity.pdbx_description
1 polymer ?
#
loop_
_entity_poly.entity_id
_entity_poly.type
_entity_poly.pdbx_seq_one_letter_code
_entity_poly.pdbx_strand_id
1 'polypeptide(L)'
;MAAVTLAAAGLILDGPAVSAWQAIMLDADDIGGVVRSPNGPEAGVWVIAETDDFATRLRKIVVTDDAGRYVLPDLPDADYEIWVRGYGLADSPKVTGRPGQPLDLTAVIAADPQQAAAVYPANYWYSLMQVPDPSEFPGTGADGNGIPPTVRTQAHWVDLLKQGCQLCHQLGNLPTREIPNAADFDSTEAAWAHRIVTGQRASNMAATINRFGRQRAIASYAEWTDRIMAGQVPPQPERPQGRERDVVLTMWEWGGETGYIHDEIASDKRDPRVNAGGPVYGVEFAGDKLVWVDPDSSEAHEVVLPVRDTPGEGDFRSYIAQEMPNPSFYYGDELIWNNPGNPHNPMMDAEGRVWMTHQIRGPGNPDWCREGSDNPFAQYYPIDRAARHVAYYDPANEHVELIDTCFNTHHLQFGFDQDDTLYLSSVSDVIGWVNTKTYAETGDEQASQGWCPTIVDTTGDGRIGEWTGLREDPDPTKDRQMGRGWYGIVPDPTEENVVWAASAGVPGQIVRLSIGDDPPETCITEYYQPPFENADAPIQGYSPRGIDIDRNGVVWTALSGSGHVAKFDRNRCAVLNGPTATGQHCPEGWTLYATPGPQMRGVDAHGSADFHYYNWVDQFDTLGLGENVPIATGSTSDSLLAFLPEAEEFVIMRVPYPLGFYSRGLDGRIDDPDAGWKGRAVWADYGTNAVWHIEGGKGTQGNLVKFQVRPHPLAH
;
A
#
# COMPACT_ATOMS: atom_id res chain seq x y z
N MET A 1 7.05 79.66 34.68
CA MET A 1 6.46 78.59 33.85
C MET A 1 7.36 78.42 32.64
N ALA A 2 8.21 77.41 32.66
CA ALA A 2 9.16 77.08 31.60
C ALA A 2 8.63 75.85 30.86
N ALA A 3 8.45 75.94 29.55
CA ALA A 3 8.14 74.81 28.68
C ALA A 3 9.41 74.45 27.92
N VAL A 4 9.96 73.27 28.24
CA VAL A 4 11.10 72.66 27.57
C VAL A 4 10.52 71.67 26.55
N THR A 5 10.79 71.91 25.27
CA THR A 5 10.45 71.01 24.17
C THR A 5 11.62 70.04 23.98
N LEU A 6 11.45 68.77 24.36
CA LEU A 6 12.38 67.70 24.03
C LEU A 6 12.07 67.17 22.62
N ALA A 7 13.01 67.33 21.69
CA ALA A 7 13.04 66.60 20.43
C ALA A 7 13.81 65.28 20.66
N ALA A 8 13.12 64.15 20.61
CA ALA A 8 13.74 62.83 20.61
C ALA A 8 14.09 62.44 19.17
N ALA A 9 15.38 62.44 18.83
CA ALA A 9 15.89 61.80 17.63
C ALA A 9 16.00 60.30 17.90
N GLY A 10 15.11 59.50 17.31
CA GLY A 10 15.22 58.04 17.31
C GLY A 10 16.34 57.62 16.36
N LEU A 11 17.44 57.12 16.91
CA LEU A 11 18.43 56.34 16.18
C LEU A 11 17.79 54.99 15.80
N ILE A 12 17.50 54.81 14.51
CA ILE A 12 17.26 53.48 13.93
C ILE A 12 18.63 52.81 13.90
N LEU A 13 18.86 51.88 14.82
CA LEU A 13 19.96 50.93 14.75
C LEU A 13 19.55 49.87 13.71
N ASP A 14 19.96 50.07 12.46
CA ASP A 14 20.13 48.97 11.50
C ASP A 14 21.21 48.04 12.07
N GLY A 15 20.79 47.05 12.84
CA GLY A 15 21.63 45.90 13.15
C GLY A 15 21.95 45.18 11.84
N PRO A 16 23.16 44.63 11.67
CA PRO A 16 23.45 43.84 10.48
C PRO A 16 22.48 42.66 10.50
N ALA A 17 21.69 42.51 9.43
CA ALA A 17 21.12 41.23 9.09
C ALA A 17 22.32 40.30 8.90
N VAL A 18 22.69 39.58 9.97
CA VAL A 18 23.55 38.41 9.87
C VAL A 18 22.82 37.51 8.90
N SER A 19 23.34 37.46 7.69
CA SER A 19 22.76 36.75 6.56
C SER A 19 22.39 35.35 7.02
N ALA A 20 21.10 34.97 6.97
CA ALA A 20 20.63 33.65 7.40
C ALA A 20 21.39 32.50 6.71
N TRP A 21 22.04 32.82 5.59
CA TRP A 21 23.01 32.04 4.85
C TRP A 21 24.24 31.56 5.64
N GLN A 22 24.69 32.27 6.68
CA GLN A 22 25.89 31.88 7.44
C GLN A 22 25.70 30.61 8.30
N ALA A 23 24.49 30.06 8.37
CA ALA A 23 24.15 28.88 9.17
C ALA A 23 23.74 27.64 8.34
N ILE A 24 23.65 27.73 7.01
CA ILE A 24 23.35 26.59 6.14
C ILE A 24 24.66 26.21 5.46
N MET A 25 25.23 25.06 5.85
CA MET A 25 26.34 24.48 5.12
C MET A 25 25.76 23.84 3.85
N LEU A 26 26.45 24.02 2.72
CA LEU A 26 26.14 23.40 1.44
C LEU A 26 27.46 22.87 0.88
N ASP A 27 27.43 21.69 0.27
CA ASP A 27 28.48 21.21 -0.61
C ASP A 27 28.11 21.45 -2.09
N ALA A 28 28.76 20.76 -3.02
CA ALA A 28 28.68 21.07 -4.44
C ALA A 28 27.40 20.53 -5.11
N ASP A 29 26.76 19.54 -4.49
CA ASP A 29 25.58 18.83 -4.98
C ASP A 29 24.31 19.18 -4.18
N ASP A 30 24.36 20.22 -3.35
CA ASP A 30 23.20 20.71 -2.59
C ASP A 30 22.53 21.94 -3.19
N ILE A 31 21.24 22.10 -2.91
CA ILE A 31 20.55 23.40 -2.95
C ILE A 31 19.95 23.68 -1.58
N GLY A 32 20.17 24.86 -1.02
CA GLY A 32 19.55 25.22 0.25
C GLY A 32 19.28 26.70 0.41
N GLY A 33 18.48 27.04 1.42
CA GLY A 33 18.09 28.42 1.70
C GLY A 33 16.98 28.52 2.74
N VAL A 34 16.28 29.65 2.74
CA VAL A 34 15.18 29.91 3.67
C VAL A 34 13.88 30.18 2.91
N VAL A 35 12.81 29.54 3.36
CA VAL A 35 11.44 29.79 2.91
C VAL A 35 10.78 30.84 3.81
N ARG A 36 10.25 31.90 3.20
CA ARG A 36 9.54 32.97 3.91
C ARG A 36 8.21 33.33 3.23
N SER A 37 7.26 33.79 4.02
CA SER A 37 6.05 34.46 3.57
C SER A 37 5.97 35.87 4.18
N PRO A 38 4.93 36.67 3.87
CA PRO A 38 4.64 37.90 4.60
C PRO A 38 4.49 37.73 6.12
N ASN A 39 4.24 36.51 6.60
CA ASN A 39 4.10 36.19 8.04
C ASN A 39 5.43 35.84 8.72
N GLY A 40 6.53 35.74 7.98
CA GLY A 40 7.84 35.33 8.49
C GLY A 40 8.33 34.02 7.86
N PRO A 41 9.30 33.33 8.50
CA PRO A 41 9.73 32.01 8.05
C PRO A 41 8.61 30.98 8.10
N GLU A 42 8.53 30.11 7.10
CA GLU A 42 7.52 29.05 7.04
C GLU A 42 8.13 27.71 7.47
N ALA A 43 7.70 27.20 8.62
CA ALA A 43 8.11 25.90 9.12
C ALA A 43 7.19 24.77 8.63
N GLY A 44 7.75 23.57 8.46
CA GLY A 44 6.98 22.38 8.08
C GLY A 44 6.32 22.49 6.71
N VAL A 45 6.95 23.23 5.78
CA VAL A 45 6.55 23.28 4.37
C VAL A 45 7.53 22.50 3.51
N TRP A 46 7.03 21.90 2.44
CA TRP A 46 7.83 21.15 1.48
C TRP A 46 8.51 22.08 0.49
N VAL A 47 9.80 21.83 0.25
CA VAL A 47 10.54 22.35 -0.89
C VAL A 47 10.72 21.21 -1.88
N ILE A 48 10.23 21.42 -3.10
CA ILE A 48 10.21 20.42 -4.15
C ILE A 48 11.10 20.91 -5.28
N ALA A 49 12.08 20.10 -5.68
CA ALA A 49 12.88 20.28 -6.88
C ALA A 49 12.52 19.21 -7.90
N GLU A 50 12.24 19.61 -9.14
CA GLU A 50 11.81 18.73 -10.24
C GLU A 50 12.66 19.01 -11.47
N THR A 51 13.02 17.96 -12.22
CA THR A 51 13.71 18.09 -13.51
C THR A 51 13.30 17.00 -14.48
N ASP A 52 13.27 17.36 -15.76
CA ASP A 52 13.04 16.49 -16.91
C ASP A 52 14.34 16.28 -17.73
N ASP A 53 15.50 16.64 -17.17
CA ASP A 53 16.80 16.54 -17.84
C ASP A 53 17.34 15.09 -17.92
N PHE A 54 16.73 14.15 -17.19
CA PHE A 54 17.09 12.73 -17.16
C PHE A 54 16.12 11.86 -17.98
N ALA A 55 16.44 10.57 -18.14
CA ALA A 55 15.60 9.62 -18.89
C ALA A 55 14.20 9.43 -18.27
N THR A 56 14.10 9.59 -16.95
CA THR A 56 12.84 9.70 -16.24
C THR A 56 12.78 11.01 -15.45
N ARG A 57 11.58 11.56 -15.26
CA ARG A 57 11.39 12.75 -14.43
C ARG A 57 11.84 12.45 -13.01
N LEU A 58 12.73 13.29 -12.51
CA LEU A 58 13.28 13.19 -11.16
C LEU A 58 12.69 14.29 -10.27
N ARG A 59 12.31 13.93 -9.05
CA ARG A 59 11.96 14.89 -8.00
C ARG A 59 12.76 14.63 -6.73
N LYS A 60 13.21 15.69 -6.07
CA LYS A 60 13.76 15.68 -4.70
C LYS A 60 12.89 16.56 -3.82
N ILE A 61 12.49 16.06 -2.66
CA ILE A 61 11.57 16.77 -1.77
C ILE A 61 12.11 16.73 -0.35
N VAL A 62 12.12 17.89 0.31
CA VAL A 62 12.51 18.04 1.71
C VAL A 62 11.54 18.93 2.45
N VAL A 63 11.63 18.92 3.77
CA VAL A 63 10.80 19.75 4.64
C VAL A 63 11.67 20.78 5.37
N THR A 64 11.11 21.97 5.57
CA THR A 64 11.73 23.07 6.29
C THR A 64 11.70 22.90 7.81
N ASP A 65 12.73 23.39 8.50
CA ASP A 65 12.78 23.46 9.96
C ASP A 65 11.94 24.60 10.57
N ASP A 66 11.99 24.78 11.90
CA ASP A 66 11.28 25.85 12.62
C ASP A 66 11.64 27.28 12.18
N ALA A 67 12.83 27.46 11.60
CA ALA A 67 13.30 28.73 11.09
C ALA A 67 13.09 28.88 9.56
N GLY A 68 12.33 27.97 8.95
CA GLY A 68 12.05 27.93 7.51
C GLY A 68 13.25 27.53 6.65
N ARG A 69 14.32 26.98 7.24
CA ARG A 69 15.54 26.61 6.51
C ARG A 69 15.39 25.22 5.90
N TYR A 70 16.02 24.99 4.75
CA TYR A 70 16.05 23.69 4.08
C TYR A 70 17.39 23.44 3.37
N VAL A 71 17.68 22.16 3.14
CA VAL A 71 18.69 21.66 2.20
C VAL A 71 18.09 20.50 1.43
N LEU A 72 18.16 20.56 0.10
CA LEU A 72 17.93 19.48 -0.87
C LEU A 72 19.29 18.80 -1.13
N PRO A 73 19.54 17.61 -0.58
CA PRO A 73 20.86 16.99 -0.63
C PRO A 73 21.06 16.09 -1.85
N ASP A 74 22.33 15.88 -2.22
CA ASP A 74 22.77 14.89 -3.23
C ASP A 74 21.98 15.00 -4.55
N LEU A 75 21.88 16.21 -5.10
CA LEU A 75 21.21 16.45 -6.39
C LEU A 75 22.20 16.20 -7.54
N PRO A 76 21.86 15.31 -8.50
CA PRO A 76 22.58 15.21 -9.77
C PRO A 76 22.70 16.57 -10.49
N ASP A 77 23.75 16.77 -11.28
CA ASP A 77 23.95 18.03 -12.01
C ASP A 77 22.91 18.20 -13.14
N ALA A 78 21.91 19.02 -12.90
CA ALA A 78 20.85 19.39 -13.82
C ALA A 78 20.29 20.80 -13.49
N ASP A 79 19.44 21.33 -14.35
CA ASP A 79 18.57 22.45 -13.98
C ASP A 79 17.30 21.92 -13.30
N TYR A 80 16.91 22.54 -12.19
CA TYR A 80 15.72 22.16 -11.44
C TYR A 80 14.70 23.30 -11.40
N GLU A 81 13.43 22.97 -11.59
CA GLU A 81 12.32 23.82 -11.16
C GLU A 81 12.03 23.59 -9.69
N ILE A 82 12.07 24.66 -8.88
CA ILE A 82 11.99 24.58 -7.43
C ILE A 82 10.83 25.43 -6.92
N TRP A 83 9.98 24.89 -6.06
CA TRP A 83 8.86 25.61 -5.46
C TRP A 83 8.55 25.13 -4.04
N VAL A 84 7.69 25.90 -3.37
CA VAL A 84 7.22 25.65 -2.01
C VAL A 84 5.77 25.23 -2.05
N ARG A 85 5.46 24.20 -1.25
CA ARG A 85 4.10 23.75 -0.97
C ARG A 85 3.91 23.58 0.54
N GLY A 86 2.73 23.88 1.06
CA GLY A 86 2.43 23.64 2.47
C GLY A 86 0.96 23.87 2.80
N TYR A 87 0.47 23.22 3.86
CA TYR A 87 -0.91 23.41 4.28
C TYR A 87 -1.16 24.84 4.78
N GLY A 88 -2.31 25.40 4.39
CA GLY A 88 -2.64 26.81 4.60
C GLY A 88 -2.01 27.77 3.58
N LEU A 89 -1.26 27.26 2.60
CA LEU A 89 -0.59 28.03 1.56
C LEU A 89 -1.14 27.66 0.17
N ALA A 90 -0.92 28.56 -0.78
CA ALA A 90 -0.94 28.21 -2.20
C ALA A 90 0.46 27.78 -2.63
N ASP A 91 0.56 26.98 -3.70
CA ASP A 91 1.85 26.70 -4.33
C ASP A 91 2.54 28.00 -4.73
N SER A 92 3.84 28.11 -4.42
CA SER A 92 4.64 29.24 -4.87
C SER A 92 4.88 29.16 -6.39
N PRO A 93 5.21 30.28 -7.04
CA PRO A 93 5.83 30.23 -8.36
C PRO A 93 7.08 29.35 -8.33
N LYS A 94 7.30 28.60 -9.43
CA LYS A 94 8.53 27.83 -9.65
C LYS A 94 9.68 28.79 -9.97
N VAL A 95 10.86 28.49 -9.43
CA VAL A 95 12.11 29.20 -9.71
C VAL A 95 13.17 28.19 -10.14
N THR A 96 14.07 28.59 -11.04
CA THR A 96 15.16 27.71 -11.49
C THR A 96 16.32 27.75 -10.50
N GLY A 97 16.89 26.58 -10.20
CA GLY A 97 18.13 26.44 -9.43
C GLY A 97 19.00 25.30 -9.94
N ARG A 98 20.28 25.31 -9.56
CA ARG A 98 21.24 24.23 -9.82
C ARG A 98 22.00 23.86 -8.54
N PRO A 99 22.53 22.63 -8.42
CA PRO A 99 23.34 22.24 -7.27
C PRO A 99 24.54 23.18 -7.02
N GLY A 100 24.94 23.29 -5.75
CA GLY A 100 25.94 24.22 -5.24
C GLY A 100 25.44 25.67 -5.06
N GLN A 101 24.13 25.93 -5.21
CA GLN A 101 23.57 27.28 -5.14
C GLN A 101 22.76 27.57 -3.86
N PRO A 102 23.00 28.72 -3.23
CA PRO A 102 22.06 29.28 -2.26
C PRO A 102 20.80 29.79 -2.97
N LEU A 103 19.62 29.30 -2.56
CA LEU A 103 18.31 29.73 -3.07
C LEU A 103 17.26 30.02 -1.97
N ASP A 104 16.97 31.29 -1.71
CA ASP A 104 15.83 31.67 -0.86
C ASP A 104 14.51 31.58 -1.65
N LEU A 105 13.45 31.11 -0.99
CA LEU A 105 12.13 30.90 -1.62
C LEU A 105 11.05 31.72 -0.91
N THR A 106 10.05 32.16 -1.68
CA THR A 106 8.90 32.90 -1.15
C THR A 106 7.64 32.06 -1.23
N ALA A 107 7.08 31.71 -0.07
CA ALA A 107 5.79 31.03 0.05
C ALA A 107 4.63 32.01 -0.16
N VAL A 108 3.50 31.49 -0.66
CA VAL A 108 2.29 32.27 -0.95
C VAL A 108 1.18 31.89 0.02
N ILE A 109 0.69 32.86 0.80
CA ILE A 109 -0.48 32.64 1.66
C ILE A 109 -1.71 32.40 0.77
N ALA A 110 -2.47 31.34 1.04
CA ALA A 110 -3.71 31.08 0.33
C ALA A 110 -4.71 32.24 0.54
N ALA A 111 -5.37 32.67 -0.54
CA ALA A 111 -6.33 33.77 -0.52
C ALA A 111 -7.65 33.40 0.17
N ASP A 112 -8.01 32.11 0.13
CA ASP A 112 -9.24 31.57 0.71
C ASP A 112 -9.06 30.09 1.12
N PRO A 113 -10.01 29.51 1.87
CA PRO A 113 -9.94 28.12 2.30
C PRO A 113 -9.90 27.11 1.15
N GLN A 114 -10.51 27.41 0.00
CA GLN A 114 -10.53 26.53 -1.17
C GLN A 114 -9.13 26.42 -1.78
N GLN A 115 -8.43 27.55 -1.94
CA GLN A 115 -7.05 27.57 -2.40
C GLN A 115 -6.11 26.86 -1.42
N ALA A 116 -6.33 27.03 -0.10
CA ALA A 116 -5.54 26.31 0.91
C ALA A 116 -5.76 24.79 0.84
N ALA A 117 -7.01 24.35 0.62
CA ALA A 117 -7.37 22.93 0.58
C ALA A 117 -6.95 22.24 -0.72
N ALA A 118 -6.58 22.99 -1.76
CA ALA A 118 -6.14 22.45 -3.05
C ALA A 118 -4.89 21.57 -2.95
N VAL A 119 -4.14 21.65 -1.85
CA VAL A 119 -2.97 20.80 -1.57
C VAL A 119 -3.20 19.80 -0.41
N TYR A 120 -4.43 19.67 0.10
CA TYR A 120 -4.74 18.70 1.16
C TYR A 120 -4.82 17.28 0.59
N PRO A 121 -4.34 16.26 1.33
CA PRO A 121 -4.33 14.89 0.84
C PRO A 121 -5.74 14.33 0.57
N ALA A 122 -5.80 13.30 -0.26
CA ALA A 122 -7.08 12.74 -0.71
C ALA A 122 -7.97 12.25 0.45
N ASN A 123 -7.41 11.64 1.50
CA ASN A 123 -8.16 11.16 2.65
C ASN A 123 -8.90 12.30 3.41
N TYR A 124 -8.38 13.54 3.42
CA TYR A 124 -9.08 14.69 4.01
C TYR A 124 -10.32 15.06 3.20
N TRP A 125 -10.21 15.09 1.88
CA TRP A 125 -11.37 15.29 1.01
C TRP A 125 -12.39 14.16 1.13
N TYR A 126 -11.91 12.91 1.23
CA TYR A 126 -12.78 11.75 1.40
C TYR A 126 -13.43 11.68 2.78
N SER A 127 -12.81 12.27 3.81
CA SER A 127 -13.38 12.42 5.15
C SER A 127 -14.70 13.21 5.17
N LEU A 128 -14.98 14.00 4.13
CA LEU A 128 -16.28 14.68 3.97
C LEU A 128 -17.41 13.72 3.59
N MET A 129 -17.14 12.46 3.25
CA MET A 129 -18.14 11.44 2.97
C MET A 129 -19.07 11.25 4.17
N GLN A 130 -20.37 11.27 3.93
CA GLN A 130 -21.38 11.00 4.97
C GLN A 130 -21.69 9.51 4.98
N VAL A 131 -21.38 8.85 6.10
CA VAL A 131 -21.72 7.44 6.31
C VAL A 131 -23.15 7.35 6.87
N PRO A 132 -23.98 6.39 6.40
CA PRO A 132 -25.31 6.15 6.95
C PRO A 132 -25.31 5.93 8.47
N ASP A 133 -26.40 6.33 9.13
CA ASP A 133 -26.52 6.24 10.59
C ASP A 133 -26.54 4.76 11.03
N PRO A 134 -25.98 4.40 12.21
CA PRO A 134 -26.04 3.02 12.71
C PRO A 134 -27.46 2.42 12.74
N SER A 135 -28.50 3.23 12.94
CA SER A 135 -29.90 2.79 12.95
C SER A 135 -30.44 2.37 11.57
N GLU A 136 -29.73 2.66 10.48
CA GLU A 136 -30.07 2.19 9.12
C GLU A 136 -29.61 0.75 8.85
N PHE A 137 -28.92 0.12 9.81
CA PHE A 137 -28.39 -1.24 9.69
C PHE A 137 -29.09 -2.23 10.64
N PRO A 138 -29.27 -3.51 10.25
CA PRO A 138 -28.92 -4.08 8.95
C PRO A 138 -29.78 -3.48 7.82
N GLY A 139 -29.22 -3.46 6.61
CA GLY A 139 -29.92 -2.91 5.43
C GLY A 139 -31.28 -3.57 5.18
N THR A 140 -32.22 -2.81 4.62
CA THR A 140 -33.62 -3.28 4.41
C THR A 140 -33.95 -3.57 2.95
N GLY A 141 -32.94 -3.55 2.07
CA GLY A 141 -33.05 -3.87 0.65
C GLY A 141 -33.55 -2.71 -0.21
N ALA A 142 -33.71 -2.98 -1.51
CA ALA A 142 -34.09 -1.98 -2.51
C ALA A 142 -35.47 -1.34 -2.26
N ASP A 143 -36.41 -2.11 -1.71
CA ASP A 143 -37.76 -1.62 -1.35
C ASP A 143 -37.80 -0.89 0.00
N GLY A 144 -36.68 -0.87 0.73
CA GLY A 144 -36.52 -0.20 2.02
C GLY A 144 -35.63 1.03 1.91
N ASN A 145 -34.54 1.07 2.69
CA ASN A 145 -33.54 2.15 2.70
C ASN A 145 -32.50 2.06 1.57
N GLY A 146 -32.65 1.11 0.64
CA GLY A 146 -31.74 0.92 -0.49
C GLY A 146 -30.41 0.26 -0.14
N ILE A 147 -30.16 -0.08 1.13
CA ILE A 147 -28.95 -0.79 1.59
C ILE A 147 -29.24 -2.30 1.61
N PRO A 148 -28.41 -3.16 1.00
CA PRO A 148 -28.62 -4.61 1.02
C PRO A 148 -28.61 -5.21 2.44
N PRO A 149 -29.45 -6.21 2.75
CA PRO A 149 -29.46 -6.87 4.07
C PRO A 149 -28.16 -7.57 4.46
N THR A 150 -27.27 -7.82 3.49
CA THR A 150 -25.93 -8.34 3.73
C THR A 150 -24.99 -7.31 4.37
N VAL A 151 -25.30 -6.02 4.29
CA VAL A 151 -24.58 -4.94 4.99
C VAL A 151 -25.20 -4.79 6.37
N ARG A 152 -24.58 -5.43 7.36
CA ARG A 152 -25.18 -5.65 8.69
C ARG A 152 -24.95 -4.53 9.69
N THR A 153 -23.86 -3.80 9.54
CA THR A 153 -23.44 -2.74 10.48
C THR A 153 -22.77 -1.60 9.71
N GLN A 154 -22.60 -0.46 10.36
CA GLN A 154 -21.88 0.69 9.78
C GLN A 154 -20.45 0.33 9.36
N ALA A 155 -19.77 -0.57 10.09
CA ALA A 155 -18.44 -1.09 9.72
C ALA A 155 -18.43 -1.81 8.36
N HIS A 156 -19.50 -2.54 8.01
CA HIS A 156 -19.62 -3.16 6.69
C HIS A 156 -19.75 -2.11 5.58
N TRP A 157 -20.43 -0.99 5.83
CA TRP A 157 -20.52 0.10 4.87
C TRP A 157 -19.17 0.78 4.66
N VAL A 158 -18.45 1.08 5.75
CA VAL A 158 -17.10 1.65 5.68
C VAL A 158 -16.14 0.71 4.97
N ASP A 159 -16.16 -0.59 5.31
CA ASP A 159 -15.35 -1.59 4.60
C ASP A 159 -15.66 -1.64 3.10
N LEU A 160 -16.93 -1.53 2.70
CA LEU A 160 -17.29 -1.44 1.29
C LEU A 160 -16.74 -0.16 0.63
N LEU A 161 -16.81 1.00 1.28
CA LEU A 161 -16.20 2.24 0.76
C LEU A 161 -14.70 2.04 0.49
N LYS A 162 -14.01 1.40 1.44
CA LYS A 162 -12.58 1.13 1.38
C LYS A 162 -12.22 0.03 0.38
N GLN A 163 -12.65 -1.20 0.61
CA GLN A 163 -12.35 -2.38 -0.23
C GLN A 163 -13.05 -2.37 -1.59
N GLY A 164 -14.13 -1.62 -1.73
CA GLY A 164 -14.90 -1.54 -2.97
C GLY A 164 -14.41 -0.44 -3.92
N CYS A 165 -14.04 0.73 -3.39
CA CYS A 165 -13.64 1.88 -4.21
C CYS A 165 -12.18 2.26 -3.98
N GLN A 166 -11.77 2.50 -2.72
CA GLN A 166 -10.38 2.87 -2.43
C GLN A 166 -9.40 1.79 -2.90
N LEU A 167 -9.70 0.50 -2.74
CA LEU A 167 -8.87 -0.61 -3.21
C LEU A 167 -8.24 -0.41 -4.60
N CYS A 168 -8.91 0.29 -5.52
CA CYS A 168 -8.43 0.54 -6.88
C CYS A 168 -8.19 2.02 -7.22
N HIS A 169 -8.68 2.96 -6.39
CA HIS A 169 -8.76 4.38 -6.74
C HIS A 169 -8.42 5.27 -5.55
N GLN A 170 -7.70 6.36 -5.78
CA GLN A 170 -7.48 7.37 -4.75
C GLN A 170 -8.71 8.27 -4.60
N LEU A 171 -9.66 7.87 -3.76
CA LEU A 171 -10.88 8.66 -3.52
C LEU A 171 -10.51 9.93 -2.75
N GLY A 172 -10.98 11.08 -3.25
CA GLY A 172 -10.73 12.39 -2.67
C GLY A 172 -9.66 13.20 -3.41
N ASN A 173 -8.96 12.62 -4.38
CA ASN A 173 -8.21 13.42 -5.36
C ASN A 173 -9.17 14.21 -6.27
N LEU A 174 -8.66 15.18 -7.04
CA LEU A 174 -9.51 16.10 -7.81
C LEU A 174 -10.41 15.37 -8.81
N PRO A 175 -9.92 14.42 -9.64
CA PRO A 175 -10.77 13.72 -10.61
C PRO A 175 -11.82 12.77 -10.00
N THR A 176 -11.69 12.37 -8.74
CA THR A 176 -12.69 11.54 -8.05
C THR A 176 -13.67 12.35 -7.22
N ARG A 177 -13.26 13.48 -6.66
CA ARG A 177 -14.15 14.32 -5.83
C ARG A 177 -15.07 15.24 -6.64
N GLU A 178 -14.62 15.71 -7.80
CA GLU A 178 -15.39 16.64 -8.66
C GLU A 178 -15.94 16.01 -9.94
N ILE A 179 -15.35 14.90 -10.42
CA ILE A 179 -15.62 14.29 -11.73
C ILE A 179 -15.33 15.27 -12.89
N PRO A 180 -14.24 15.07 -13.68
CA PRO A 180 -13.79 16.04 -14.69
C PRO A 180 -14.85 16.52 -15.69
N ASN A 181 -15.81 15.67 -16.05
CA ASN A 181 -16.85 15.94 -17.04
C ASN A 181 -18.26 16.02 -16.43
N ALA A 182 -18.41 16.38 -15.15
CA ALA A 182 -19.72 16.48 -14.50
C ALA A 182 -20.70 17.39 -15.27
N ALA A 183 -20.19 18.45 -15.91
CA ALA A 183 -21.00 19.41 -16.69
C ALA A 183 -21.63 18.82 -17.96
N ASP A 184 -21.20 17.64 -18.42
CA ASP A 184 -21.78 16.96 -19.58
C ASP A 184 -23.07 16.18 -19.23
N PHE A 185 -23.45 16.16 -17.96
CA PHE A 185 -24.61 15.42 -17.44
C PHE A 185 -25.62 16.35 -16.77
N ASP A 186 -26.87 15.91 -16.72
CA ASP A 186 -27.97 16.66 -16.07
C ASP A 186 -27.77 16.81 -14.55
N SER A 187 -26.98 15.92 -13.93
CA SER A 187 -26.66 15.92 -12.50
C SER A 187 -25.38 15.14 -12.21
N THR A 188 -24.80 15.35 -11.03
CA THR A 188 -23.66 14.57 -10.53
C THR A 188 -24.03 13.11 -10.24
N GLU A 189 -25.29 12.81 -9.90
CA GLU A 189 -25.81 11.44 -9.84
C GLU A 189 -25.71 10.75 -11.22
N ALA A 190 -26.10 11.44 -12.30
CA ALA A 190 -25.99 10.90 -13.65
C ALA A 190 -24.51 10.72 -14.07
N ALA A 191 -23.64 11.67 -13.71
CA ALA A 191 -22.21 11.57 -13.95
C ALA A 191 -21.58 10.37 -13.23
N TRP A 192 -21.90 10.15 -11.94
CA TRP A 192 -21.46 8.97 -11.19
C TRP A 192 -22.00 7.67 -11.76
N ALA A 193 -23.29 7.63 -12.13
CA ALA A 193 -23.93 6.45 -12.71
C ALA A 193 -23.27 6.02 -14.02
N HIS A 194 -22.78 6.98 -14.81
CA HIS A 194 -22.04 6.74 -16.04
C HIS A 194 -20.57 6.36 -15.78
N ARG A 195 -19.88 7.05 -14.86
CA ARG A 195 -18.47 6.78 -14.51
C ARG A 195 -18.22 5.33 -14.09
N ILE A 196 -19.07 4.77 -13.24
CA ILE A 196 -18.88 3.41 -12.70
C ILE A 196 -19.16 2.29 -13.72
N VAL A 197 -19.60 2.62 -14.93
CA VAL A 197 -19.81 1.66 -16.03
C VAL A 197 -18.92 1.95 -17.24
N THR A 198 -17.85 2.72 -17.04
CA THR A 198 -16.93 3.19 -18.09
C THR A 198 -15.59 2.44 -18.08
N GLY A 199 -15.05 2.13 -19.26
CA GLY A 199 -13.74 1.49 -19.46
C GLY A 199 -13.71 -0.02 -19.21
N GLN A 200 -12.52 -0.63 -19.38
CA GLN A 200 -12.32 -2.09 -19.31
C GLN A 200 -12.68 -2.73 -17.95
N ARG A 201 -12.71 -1.93 -16.86
CA ARG A 201 -13.07 -2.40 -15.51
C ARG A 201 -14.55 -2.17 -15.16
N ALA A 202 -15.36 -1.67 -16.09
CA ALA A 202 -16.76 -1.31 -15.87
C ALA A 202 -17.60 -2.45 -15.26
N SER A 203 -17.45 -3.69 -15.74
CA SER A 203 -18.21 -4.82 -15.21
C SER A 203 -17.91 -5.09 -13.73
N ASN A 204 -16.63 -4.95 -13.33
CA ASN A 204 -16.20 -5.10 -11.93
C ASN A 204 -16.68 -3.93 -11.06
N MET A 205 -16.61 -2.70 -11.56
CA MET A 205 -17.13 -1.52 -10.87
C MET A 205 -18.66 -1.59 -10.70
N ALA A 206 -19.38 -2.04 -11.73
CA ALA A 206 -20.83 -2.24 -11.69
C ALA A 206 -21.24 -3.36 -10.72
N ALA A 207 -20.52 -4.48 -10.68
CA ALA A 207 -20.73 -5.53 -9.68
C ALA A 207 -20.46 -5.00 -8.26
N THR A 208 -19.43 -4.16 -8.11
CA THR A 208 -19.04 -3.59 -6.82
C THR A 208 -20.09 -2.62 -6.27
N ILE A 209 -20.54 -1.65 -7.07
CA ILE A 209 -21.56 -0.69 -6.61
C ILE A 209 -22.87 -1.37 -6.21
N ASN A 210 -23.21 -2.51 -6.84
CA ASN A 210 -24.41 -3.27 -6.49
C ASN A 210 -24.34 -3.84 -5.06
N ARG A 211 -23.15 -4.13 -4.52
CA ARG A 211 -22.96 -4.60 -3.13
C ARG A 211 -23.33 -3.55 -2.08
N PHE A 212 -23.29 -2.26 -2.44
CA PHE A 212 -23.75 -1.16 -1.59
C PHE A 212 -25.26 -0.93 -1.67
N GLY A 213 -25.91 -1.41 -2.73
CA GLY A 213 -27.19 -0.87 -3.19
C GLY A 213 -26.95 0.34 -4.10
N ARG A 214 -27.01 0.10 -5.41
CA ARG A 214 -26.54 1.02 -6.46
C ARG A 214 -27.08 2.45 -6.31
N GLN A 215 -28.39 2.60 -6.15
CA GLN A 215 -29.03 3.92 -6.06
C GLN A 215 -28.59 4.67 -4.81
N ARG A 216 -28.58 3.99 -3.64
CA ARG A 216 -28.14 4.58 -2.37
C ARG A 216 -26.70 5.05 -2.44
N ALA A 217 -25.80 4.23 -2.97
CA ALA A 217 -24.39 4.58 -3.09
C ALA A 217 -24.14 5.73 -4.06
N ILE A 218 -24.74 5.73 -5.26
CA ILE A 218 -24.59 6.82 -6.22
C ILE A 218 -25.08 8.14 -5.62
N ALA A 219 -26.22 8.14 -4.93
CA ALA A 219 -26.73 9.33 -4.25
C ALA A 219 -25.74 9.86 -3.19
N SER A 220 -25.15 8.97 -2.37
CA SER A 220 -24.14 9.37 -1.37
C SER A 220 -22.89 9.99 -2.00
N TYR A 221 -22.39 9.42 -3.10
CA TYR A 221 -21.23 9.96 -3.82
C TYR A 221 -21.55 11.27 -4.54
N ALA A 222 -22.73 11.39 -5.15
CA ALA A 222 -23.18 12.62 -5.78
C ALA A 222 -23.35 13.75 -4.78
N GLU A 223 -23.99 13.49 -3.63
CA GLU A 223 -24.14 14.48 -2.56
C GLU A 223 -22.78 14.95 -2.02
N TRP A 224 -21.82 14.02 -1.86
CA TRP A 224 -20.45 14.36 -1.48
C TRP A 224 -19.77 15.28 -2.50
N THR A 225 -19.85 14.95 -3.80
CA THR A 225 -19.35 15.79 -4.90
C THR A 225 -20.02 17.16 -4.93
N ASP A 226 -21.36 17.23 -4.83
CA ASP A 226 -22.13 18.47 -4.88
C ASP A 226 -21.73 19.44 -3.76
N ARG A 227 -21.55 18.93 -2.52
CA ARG A 227 -21.11 19.77 -1.41
C ARG A 227 -19.71 20.35 -1.64
N ILE A 228 -18.79 19.55 -2.17
CA ILE A 228 -17.42 20.00 -2.50
C ILE A 228 -17.47 21.07 -3.60
N MET A 229 -18.19 20.82 -4.69
CA MET A 229 -18.37 21.78 -5.78
C MET A 229 -19.09 23.07 -5.33
N ALA A 230 -19.92 23.01 -4.28
CA ALA A 230 -20.54 24.18 -3.64
C ALA A 230 -19.59 24.93 -2.68
N GLY A 231 -18.32 24.51 -2.57
CA GLY A 231 -17.27 25.18 -1.81
C GLY A 231 -16.99 24.59 -0.42
N GLN A 232 -17.51 23.41 -0.09
CA GLN A 232 -17.14 22.71 1.14
C GLN A 232 -15.67 22.25 1.06
N VAL A 233 -14.91 22.57 2.10
CA VAL A 233 -13.52 22.12 2.27
C VAL A 233 -13.37 21.29 3.54
N PRO A 234 -12.43 20.33 3.59
CA PRO A 234 -12.14 19.58 4.80
C PRO A 234 -11.31 20.42 5.80
N PRO A 235 -11.17 19.98 7.06
CA PRO A 235 -10.30 20.65 8.02
C PRO A 235 -8.85 20.67 7.52
N GLN A 236 -8.12 21.73 7.87
CA GLN A 236 -6.70 21.84 7.54
C GLN A 236 -5.91 20.73 8.25
N PRO A 237 -5.11 19.93 7.53
CA PRO A 237 -4.19 18.98 8.14
C PRO A 237 -3.07 19.69 8.92
N GLU A 238 -2.45 18.98 9.85
CA GLU A 238 -1.23 19.47 10.49
C GLU A 238 -0.05 19.43 9.52
N ARG A 239 0.81 20.45 9.61
CA ARG A 239 2.08 20.47 8.88
C ARG A 239 3.06 19.47 9.50
N PRO A 240 4.02 18.94 8.72
CA PRO A 240 5.15 18.18 9.24
C PRO A 240 5.81 18.79 10.48
N GLN A 241 5.92 17.99 11.52
CA GLN A 241 6.52 18.35 12.81
C GLN A 241 7.52 17.30 13.29
N GLY A 242 8.43 17.69 14.18
CA GLY A 242 9.43 16.77 14.73
C GLY A 242 10.18 16.00 13.63
N ARG A 243 10.24 14.67 13.76
CA ARG A 243 10.94 13.78 12.81
C ARG A 243 10.34 13.78 11.40
N GLU A 244 9.09 14.21 11.22
CA GLU A 244 8.50 14.32 9.88
C GLU A 244 9.20 15.38 9.02
N ARG A 245 9.92 16.32 9.64
CA ARG A 245 10.73 17.33 8.94
C ARG A 245 12.08 16.80 8.46
N ASP A 246 12.46 15.63 8.96
CA ASP A 246 13.71 14.98 8.62
C ASP A 246 13.56 14.03 7.43
N VAL A 247 12.38 14.01 6.81
CA VAL A 247 12.10 13.19 5.64
C VAL A 247 12.72 13.82 4.39
N VAL A 248 13.43 13.00 3.63
CA VAL A 248 13.93 13.30 2.28
C VAL A 248 13.29 12.30 1.32
N LEU A 249 12.67 12.80 0.26
CA LEU A 249 12.08 11.98 -0.79
C LEU A 249 12.85 12.14 -2.09
N THR A 250 13.06 11.04 -2.79
CA THR A 250 13.48 11.05 -4.20
C THR A 250 12.46 10.25 -5.01
N MET A 251 11.99 10.79 -6.14
CA MET A 251 10.95 10.16 -6.96
C MET A 251 11.39 10.05 -8.42
N TRP A 252 11.07 8.91 -9.03
CA TRP A 252 11.29 8.64 -10.46
C TRP A 252 9.98 8.18 -11.09
N GLU A 253 9.66 8.68 -12.28
CA GLU A 253 8.54 8.14 -13.07
C GLU A 253 8.90 6.75 -13.64
N TRP A 254 7.95 5.82 -13.67
CA TRP A 254 8.14 4.48 -14.24
C TRP A 254 6.82 3.84 -14.66
N GLY A 255 6.90 2.77 -15.46
CA GLY A 255 5.74 1.97 -15.89
C GLY A 255 4.89 2.57 -17.03
N GLY A 256 5.20 3.78 -17.50
CA GLY A 256 4.49 4.40 -18.63
C GLY A 256 3.09 4.94 -18.28
N GLU A 257 2.42 5.53 -19.28
CA GLU A 257 1.15 6.27 -19.12
C GLU A 257 -0.08 5.38 -18.90
N THR A 258 0.06 4.08 -19.15
CA THR A 258 -1.01 3.09 -18.99
C THR A 258 -0.63 1.99 -18.01
N GLY A 259 0.55 2.07 -17.38
CA GLY A 259 1.02 1.05 -16.46
C GLY A 259 0.20 1.00 -15.18
N TYR A 260 0.12 -0.19 -14.61
CA TYR A 260 -0.34 -0.42 -13.25
C TYR A 260 0.72 -1.22 -12.52
N ILE A 261 1.70 -0.52 -11.95
CA ILE A 261 2.67 -1.15 -11.06
C ILE A 261 1.93 -1.50 -9.78
N HIS A 262 1.92 -2.78 -9.40
CA HIS A 262 1.13 -3.20 -8.25
C HIS A 262 1.92 -3.11 -6.94
N ASP A 263 3.17 -3.56 -6.98
CA ASP A 263 4.10 -3.66 -5.85
C ASP A 263 5.54 -3.57 -6.41
N GLU A 264 6.49 -3.34 -5.51
CA GLU A 264 7.92 -3.23 -5.77
C GLU A 264 8.77 -4.05 -4.77
N ILE A 265 10.04 -4.26 -5.12
CA ILE A 265 11.04 -4.91 -4.27
C ILE A 265 12.41 -4.25 -4.45
N ALA A 266 13.09 -3.99 -3.33
CA ALA A 266 14.41 -3.38 -3.31
C ALA A 266 15.50 -4.36 -2.88
N SER A 267 15.20 -5.30 -1.97
CA SER A 267 16.17 -6.29 -1.46
C SER A 267 15.50 -7.59 -0.99
N ASP A 268 16.30 -8.59 -0.61
CA ASP A 268 15.79 -9.75 0.13
C ASP A 268 15.41 -9.30 1.55
N LYS A 269 14.15 -9.50 1.92
CA LYS A 269 13.62 -9.12 3.25
C LYS A 269 14.45 -9.70 4.41
N ARG A 270 15.13 -10.83 4.21
CA ARG A 270 15.93 -11.53 5.23
C ARG A 270 17.32 -10.95 5.40
N ASP A 271 17.85 -10.26 4.38
CA ASP A 271 19.10 -9.52 4.41
C ASP A 271 19.01 -8.25 3.54
N PRO A 272 18.78 -7.07 4.15
CA PRO A 272 18.51 -5.83 3.42
C PRO A 272 19.72 -5.28 2.66
N ARG A 273 20.87 -5.97 2.69
CA ARG A 273 22.09 -5.60 1.95
C ARG A 273 22.15 -6.28 0.58
N VAL A 274 21.31 -7.28 0.33
CA VAL A 274 21.16 -7.85 -1.01
C VAL A 274 20.72 -6.74 -1.95
N ASN A 275 21.29 -6.72 -3.16
CA ASN A 275 21.01 -5.69 -4.17
C ASN A 275 21.34 -4.24 -3.72
N ALA A 276 22.29 -4.06 -2.79
CA ALA A 276 22.83 -2.76 -2.41
C ALA A 276 23.31 -1.97 -3.64
N GLY A 277 22.81 -0.73 -3.79
CA GLY A 277 23.06 0.14 -4.94
C GLY A 277 22.43 -0.33 -6.26
N GLY A 278 21.69 -1.43 -6.26
CA GLY A 278 21.10 -1.99 -7.46
C GLY A 278 19.76 -1.36 -7.85
N PRO A 279 19.15 -1.83 -8.95
CA PRO A 279 17.83 -1.38 -9.37
C PRO A 279 16.73 -1.76 -8.38
N VAL A 280 15.64 -1.00 -8.38
CA VAL A 280 14.41 -1.35 -7.66
C VAL A 280 13.40 -1.85 -8.67
N TYR A 281 12.87 -3.05 -8.45
CA TYR A 281 12.04 -3.77 -9.39
C TYR A 281 10.57 -3.65 -9.01
N GLY A 282 9.68 -3.64 -10.01
CA GLY A 282 8.23 -3.66 -9.84
C GLY A 282 7.56 -4.52 -10.89
N VAL A 283 6.36 -4.99 -10.60
CA VAL A 283 5.54 -5.75 -11.56
C VAL A 283 4.40 -4.89 -12.09
N GLU A 284 4.39 -4.71 -13.40
CA GLU A 284 3.33 -4.00 -14.13
C GLU A 284 2.23 -5.00 -14.48
N PHE A 285 1.15 -4.93 -13.71
CA PHE A 285 0.07 -5.91 -13.72
C PHE A 285 -0.74 -5.91 -15.02
N ALA A 286 -0.89 -4.76 -15.69
CA ALA A 286 -1.91 -4.57 -16.71
C ALA A 286 -1.43 -4.82 -18.16
N GLY A 287 -0.13 -4.98 -18.37
CA GLY A 287 0.53 -5.27 -19.65
C GLY A 287 1.63 -6.34 -19.57
N ASP A 288 1.66 -7.15 -18.50
CA ASP A 288 2.57 -8.29 -18.32
C ASP A 288 4.06 -7.92 -18.39
N LYS A 289 4.47 -6.92 -17.62
CA LYS A 289 5.89 -6.50 -17.61
C LYS A 289 6.50 -6.56 -16.22
N LEU A 290 7.80 -6.83 -16.20
CA LEU A 290 8.66 -6.43 -15.10
C LEU A 290 9.26 -5.06 -15.47
N VAL A 291 9.25 -4.13 -14.52
CA VAL A 291 9.81 -2.79 -14.67
C VAL A 291 10.86 -2.56 -13.58
N TRP A 292 11.81 -1.67 -13.81
CA TRP A 292 12.73 -1.25 -12.75
C TRP A 292 13.24 0.17 -12.97
N VAL A 293 13.63 0.79 -11.86
CA VAL A 293 14.39 2.05 -11.86
C VAL A 293 15.78 1.76 -11.35
N ASP A 294 16.79 2.23 -12.07
CA ASP A 294 18.15 2.37 -11.56
C ASP A 294 18.29 3.76 -10.93
N PRO A 295 18.36 3.85 -9.58
CA PRO A 295 18.40 5.14 -8.89
C PRO A 295 19.71 5.90 -9.10
N ASP A 296 20.80 5.23 -9.48
CA ASP A 296 22.11 5.86 -9.67
C ASP A 296 22.18 6.56 -11.03
N SER A 297 21.61 5.94 -12.07
CA SER A 297 21.55 6.51 -13.42
C SER A 297 20.28 7.32 -13.69
N SER A 298 19.26 7.22 -12.82
CA SER A 298 17.92 7.78 -13.04
C SER A 298 17.31 7.33 -14.37
N GLU A 299 17.41 6.03 -14.64
CA GLU A 299 16.81 5.38 -15.80
C GLU A 299 15.71 4.40 -15.37
N ALA A 300 14.63 4.35 -16.14
CA ALA A 300 13.58 3.37 -16.00
C ALA A 300 13.58 2.41 -17.20
N HIS A 301 13.42 1.12 -16.92
CA HIS A 301 13.50 0.04 -17.89
C HIS A 301 12.31 -0.92 -17.72
N GLU A 302 12.04 -1.71 -18.75
CA GLU A 302 10.98 -2.72 -18.73
C GLU A 302 11.32 -3.94 -19.60
N VAL A 303 10.77 -5.09 -19.23
CA VAL A 303 10.79 -6.32 -20.03
C VAL A 303 9.42 -7.00 -19.98
N VAL A 304 8.97 -7.51 -21.12
CA VAL A 304 7.73 -8.30 -21.20
C VAL A 304 7.97 -9.68 -20.62
N LEU A 305 7.12 -10.10 -19.69
CA LEU A 305 7.18 -11.41 -19.08
C LEU A 305 6.51 -12.45 -19.98
N PRO A 306 7.20 -13.53 -20.38
CA PRO A 306 6.64 -14.57 -21.22
C PRO A 306 5.59 -15.40 -20.48
N VAL A 307 4.80 -16.16 -21.24
CA VAL A 307 3.89 -17.21 -20.75
C VAL A 307 4.18 -18.51 -21.50
N ARG A 308 3.81 -19.66 -20.92
CA ARG A 308 4.08 -21.00 -21.47
C ARG A 308 3.08 -21.39 -22.57
N ASP A 309 1.79 -21.14 -22.33
CA ASP A 309 0.71 -21.43 -23.29
C ASP A 309 0.40 -20.22 -24.18
N THR A 310 -0.34 -20.43 -25.28
CA THR A 310 -0.79 -19.34 -26.17
C THR A 310 -2.04 -18.65 -25.61
N PRO A 311 -2.00 -17.33 -25.28
CA PRO A 311 -3.19 -16.60 -24.85
C PRO A 311 -4.31 -16.66 -25.90
N GLY A 312 -5.54 -16.94 -25.46
CA GLY A 312 -6.70 -17.06 -26.34
C GLY A 312 -7.05 -18.49 -26.77
N GLU A 313 -6.15 -19.47 -26.58
CA GLU A 313 -6.46 -20.89 -26.72
C GLU A 313 -7.08 -21.47 -25.44
N GLY A 314 -7.90 -22.52 -25.55
CA GLY A 314 -8.56 -23.15 -24.39
C GLY A 314 -9.33 -22.15 -23.52
N ASP A 315 -9.14 -22.19 -22.20
CA ASP A 315 -9.64 -21.21 -21.22
C ASP A 315 -8.56 -20.23 -20.73
N PHE A 316 -7.42 -20.12 -21.42
CA PHE A 316 -6.35 -19.18 -21.09
C PHE A 316 -6.61 -17.78 -21.67
N ARG A 317 -6.88 -16.78 -20.83
CA ARG A 317 -7.31 -15.42 -21.23
C ARG A 317 -6.67 -14.36 -20.34
N SER A 318 -6.66 -13.12 -20.85
CA SER A 318 -6.34 -11.92 -20.06
C SER A 318 -7.19 -11.83 -18.80
N TYR A 319 -6.57 -11.45 -17.68
CA TYR A 319 -7.29 -11.20 -16.43
C TYR A 319 -8.19 -9.96 -16.55
N ILE A 320 -7.71 -8.91 -17.23
CA ILE A 320 -8.48 -7.72 -17.53
C ILE A 320 -9.34 -7.99 -18.78
N ALA A 321 -10.62 -7.64 -18.69
CA ALA A 321 -11.57 -7.84 -19.76
C ALA A 321 -11.10 -7.19 -21.08
N GLN A 322 -11.19 -7.94 -22.17
CA GLN A 322 -10.92 -7.49 -23.53
C GLN A 322 -12.20 -6.94 -24.19
N GLU A 323 -12.98 -6.22 -23.40
CA GLU A 323 -14.21 -5.53 -23.79
C GLU A 323 -14.42 -4.32 -22.89
N MET A 324 -15.16 -3.32 -23.37
CA MET A 324 -15.59 -2.18 -22.57
C MET A 324 -17.06 -1.88 -22.85
N PRO A 325 -17.96 -1.96 -21.84
CA PRO A 325 -19.37 -1.63 -22.02
C PRO A 325 -19.62 -0.18 -22.47
N ASN A 326 -18.82 0.77 -21.97
CA ASN A 326 -18.83 2.16 -22.40
C ASN A 326 -17.39 2.66 -22.62
N PRO A 327 -17.17 3.57 -23.58
CA PRO A 327 -15.85 4.11 -23.90
C PRO A 327 -15.20 4.81 -22.72
N SER A 328 -13.88 4.66 -22.55
CA SER A 328 -13.09 5.39 -21.56
C SER A 328 -13.15 6.90 -21.78
N PHE A 329 -13.23 7.68 -20.69
CA PHE A 329 -13.14 9.15 -20.77
C PHE A 329 -11.80 9.66 -21.29
N TYR A 330 -10.74 8.86 -21.14
CA TYR A 330 -9.37 9.26 -21.47
C TYR A 330 -8.88 8.63 -22.78
N TYR A 331 -9.34 7.42 -23.08
CA TYR A 331 -8.85 6.62 -24.21
C TYR A 331 -9.94 6.24 -25.23
N GLY A 332 -11.19 6.66 -25.02
CA GLY A 332 -12.29 6.31 -25.92
C GLY A 332 -12.49 4.80 -26.01
N ASP A 333 -12.60 4.28 -27.23
CA ASP A 333 -12.82 2.86 -27.54
C ASP A 333 -11.54 2.00 -27.52
N GLU A 334 -10.38 2.57 -27.17
CA GLU A 334 -9.10 1.85 -27.15
C GLU A 334 -8.98 0.94 -25.91
N LEU A 335 -8.81 -0.37 -26.15
CA LEU A 335 -8.46 -1.35 -25.11
C LEU A 335 -6.96 -1.27 -24.83
N ILE A 336 -6.58 -0.61 -23.74
CA ILE A 336 -5.18 -0.33 -23.38
C ILE A 336 -4.52 -1.41 -22.53
N TRP A 337 -5.33 -2.29 -21.91
CA TRP A 337 -4.84 -3.35 -21.04
C TRP A 337 -5.13 -4.74 -21.58
N ASN A 338 -4.13 -5.61 -21.53
CA ASN A 338 -4.21 -7.01 -21.92
C ASN A 338 -3.11 -7.78 -21.18
N ASN A 339 -3.51 -8.59 -20.19
CA ASN A 339 -2.60 -9.20 -19.23
C ASN A 339 -2.91 -10.69 -18.98
N PRO A 340 -2.70 -11.58 -19.95
CA PRO A 340 -2.78 -13.02 -19.72
C PRO A 340 -1.84 -13.51 -18.62
N GLY A 341 -0.67 -12.91 -18.44
CA GLY A 341 0.30 -13.23 -17.40
C GLY A 341 -0.04 -12.69 -16.02
N ASN A 342 -0.60 -11.48 -15.94
CA ASN A 342 -1.04 -10.80 -14.73
C ASN A 342 -0.03 -10.86 -13.54
N PRO A 343 1.24 -10.47 -13.78
CA PRO A 343 2.31 -10.57 -12.77
C PRO A 343 1.96 -9.79 -11.51
N HIS A 344 2.35 -10.31 -10.35
CA HIS A 344 1.93 -9.78 -9.06
C HIS A 344 2.95 -10.08 -7.96
N ASN A 345 3.12 -9.11 -7.04
CA ASN A 345 3.95 -9.17 -5.84
C ASN A 345 5.39 -9.67 -6.08
N PRO A 346 6.35 -8.80 -6.45
CA PRO A 346 7.74 -9.22 -6.59
C PRO A 346 8.39 -9.40 -5.22
N MET A 347 9.26 -10.41 -5.08
CA MET A 347 10.16 -10.62 -3.94
C MET A 347 11.55 -10.98 -4.45
N MET A 348 12.57 -10.69 -3.67
CA MET A 348 13.95 -10.96 -4.02
C MET A 348 14.52 -12.06 -3.14
N ASP A 349 15.27 -12.98 -3.74
CA ASP A 349 16.02 -13.99 -2.99
C ASP A 349 17.46 -13.54 -2.69
N ALA A 350 18.20 -14.39 -1.98
CA ALA A 350 19.56 -14.13 -1.55
C ALA A 350 20.55 -13.98 -2.73
N GLU A 351 20.20 -14.47 -3.93
CA GLU A 351 21.00 -14.32 -5.14
C GLU A 351 20.65 -13.05 -5.94
N GLY A 352 19.63 -12.30 -5.53
CA GLY A 352 19.15 -11.11 -6.24
C GLY A 352 18.21 -11.40 -7.41
N ARG A 353 17.66 -12.62 -7.51
CA ARG A 353 16.62 -12.96 -8.50
C ARG A 353 15.29 -12.40 -8.03
N VAL A 354 14.49 -11.91 -8.98
CA VAL A 354 13.20 -11.27 -8.72
C VAL A 354 12.08 -12.27 -8.99
N TRP A 355 11.58 -12.88 -7.93
CA TRP A 355 10.46 -13.81 -7.94
C TRP A 355 9.13 -13.06 -7.95
N MET A 356 8.13 -13.62 -8.61
CA MET A 356 6.79 -13.03 -8.71
C MET A 356 5.75 -14.13 -8.89
N THR A 357 4.51 -13.83 -8.55
CA THR A 357 3.41 -14.67 -9.03
C THR A 357 3.03 -14.28 -10.45
N HIS A 358 2.85 -15.26 -11.31
CA HIS A 358 2.60 -15.03 -12.74
C HIS A 358 1.80 -16.18 -13.33
N GLN A 359 0.80 -15.88 -14.14
CA GLN A 359 0.04 -16.89 -14.85
C GLN A 359 0.81 -17.34 -16.09
N ILE A 360 1.14 -18.63 -16.15
CA ILE A 360 1.95 -19.19 -17.24
C ILE A 360 1.12 -20.01 -18.23
N ARG A 361 -0.04 -20.51 -17.80
CA ARG A 361 -0.90 -21.42 -18.57
C ARG A 361 -2.39 -21.21 -18.32
N GLY A 362 -3.22 -21.97 -19.04
CA GLY A 362 -4.64 -22.08 -18.73
C GLY A 362 -4.90 -22.66 -17.33
N PRO A 363 -6.00 -22.29 -16.66
CA PRO A 363 -6.23 -22.62 -15.26
C PRO A 363 -6.50 -24.10 -14.97
N GLY A 364 -6.68 -24.97 -15.97
CA GLY A 364 -6.86 -26.40 -15.75
C GLY A 364 -5.55 -27.08 -15.34
N ASN A 365 -5.50 -27.68 -14.15
CA ASN A 365 -4.30 -28.34 -13.67
C ASN A 365 -3.91 -29.61 -14.43
N PRO A 366 -2.63 -29.98 -14.45
CA PRO A 366 -2.17 -31.26 -14.98
C PRO A 366 -2.65 -32.44 -14.12
N ASP A 367 -2.65 -33.64 -14.70
CA ASP A 367 -3.20 -34.84 -14.05
C ASP A 367 -2.49 -35.19 -12.72
N TRP A 368 -1.21 -34.84 -12.57
CA TRP A 368 -0.44 -35.09 -11.35
C TRP A 368 -0.81 -34.18 -10.16
N CYS A 369 -1.67 -33.17 -10.37
CA CYS A 369 -2.25 -32.33 -9.31
C CYS A 369 -3.66 -32.76 -8.90
N ARG A 370 -4.28 -33.68 -9.65
CA ARG A 370 -5.68 -34.05 -9.52
C ARG A 370 -5.86 -35.35 -8.75
N GLU A 371 -7.11 -35.59 -8.36
CA GLU A 371 -7.55 -36.84 -7.77
C GLU A 371 -7.14 -38.03 -8.66
N GLY A 372 -6.60 -39.08 -8.04
CA GLY A 372 -6.14 -40.29 -8.73
C GLY A 372 -4.67 -40.28 -9.13
N SER A 373 -3.93 -39.21 -8.85
CA SER A 373 -2.46 -39.18 -9.02
C SER A 373 -1.72 -39.83 -7.84
N ASP A 374 -0.42 -40.11 -8.04
CA ASP A 374 0.50 -40.58 -6.99
C ASP A 374 1.09 -39.44 -6.15
N ASN A 375 0.68 -38.19 -6.39
CA ASN A 375 1.14 -37.04 -5.60
C ASN A 375 0.44 -37.05 -4.22
N PRO A 376 1.18 -37.14 -3.10
CA PRO A 376 0.58 -37.22 -1.76
C PRO A 376 -0.31 -36.02 -1.44
N PHE A 377 0.06 -34.82 -1.88
CA PHE A 377 -0.74 -33.61 -1.69
C PHE A 377 -2.07 -33.68 -2.45
N ALA A 378 -2.07 -34.22 -3.66
CA ALA A 378 -3.29 -34.40 -4.45
C ALA A 378 -4.18 -35.54 -3.92
N GLN A 379 -3.60 -36.55 -3.28
CA GLN A 379 -4.34 -37.61 -2.58
C GLN A 379 -5.02 -37.07 -1.31
N TYR A 380 -4.38 -36.14 -0.61
CA TYR A 380 -4.91 -35.52 0.59
C TYR A 380 -5.94 -34.42 0.30
N TYR A 381 -5.63 -33.52 -0.63
CA TYR A 381 -6.48 -32.39 -1.01
C TYR A 381 -6.31 -32.02 -2.49
N PRO A 382 -7.05 -32.68 -3.42
CA PRO A 382 -6.89 -32.46 -4.86
C PRO A 382 -7.34 -31.06 -5.30
N ILE A 383 -6.60 -30.47 -6.25
CA ILE A 383 -6.91 -29.16 -6.82
C ILE A 383 -7.06 -29.29 -8.34
N ASP A 384 -8.25 -29.04 -8.86
CA ASP A 384 -8.52 -29.17 -10.31
C ASP A 384 -8.05 -27.98 -11.13
N ARG A 385 -7.92 -26.81 -10.49
CA ARG A 385 -7.64 -25.54 -11.16
C ARG A 385 -6.70 -24.65 -10.35
N ALA A 386 -5.70 -24.08 -11.02
CA ALA A 386 -4.83 -23.01 -10.53
C ALA A 386 -4.58 -22.04 -11.69
N ALA A 387 -4.85 -20.74 -11.48
CA ALA A 387 -4.77 -19.74 -12.55
C ALA A 387 -3.43 -19.00 -12.56
N ARG A 388 -2.96 -18.53 -11.40
CA ARG A 388 -1.65 -17.88 -11.24
C ARG A 388 -0.66 -18.84 -10.59
N HIS A 389 0.58 -18.82 -11.06
CA HIS A 389 1.69 -19.69 -10.67
C HIS A 389 2.90 -18.85 -10.22
N VAL A 390 4.12 -19.32 -10.45
CA VAL A 390 5.36 -18.64 -10.04
C VAL A 390 6.23 -18.38 -11.26
N ALA A 391 6.93 -17.25 -11.26
CA ALA A 391 8.02 -16.96 -12.19
C ALA A 391 9.14 -16.25 -11.44
N TYR A 392 10.35 -16.28 -11.98
CA TYR A 392 11.40 -15.36 -11.54
C TYR A 392 12.18 -14.81 -12.73
N TYR A 393 12.67 -13.59 -12.57
CA TYR A 393 13.63 -12.95 -13.46
C TYR A 393 15.02 -13.01 -12.81
N ASP A 394 16.02 -13.45 -13.57
CA ASP A 394 17.42 -13.43 -13.16
C ASP A 394 18.13 -12.24 -13.86
N PRO A 395 18.43 -11.14 -13.12
CA PRO A 395 19.09 -9.99 -13.70
C PRO A 395 20.51 -10.28 -14.23
N ALA A 396 21.19 -11.33 -13.77
CA ALA A 396 22.57 -11.62 -14.15
C ALA A 396 22.68 -12.15 -15.60
N ASN A 397 21.62 -12.75 -16.12
CA ASN A 397 21.58 -13.33 -17.47
C ASN A 397 20.35 -12.89 -18.29
N GLU A 398 19.50 -12.02 -17.75
CA GLU A 398 18.28 -11.51 -18.37
C GLU A 398 17.29 -12.62 -18.77
N HIS A 399 17.18 -13.66 -17.94
CA HIS A 399 16.31 -14.82 -18.18
C HIS A 399 15.05 -14.79 -17.30
N VAL A 400 13.92 -15.23 -17.85
CA VAL A 400 12.68 -15.45 -17.09
C VAL A 400 12.39 -16.94 -17.02
N GLU A 401 12.32 -17.47 -15.81
CA GLU A 401 11.91 -18.85 -15.54
C GLU A 401 10.43 -18.90 -15.12
N LEU A 402 9.72 -19.92 -15.60
CA LEU A 402 8.29 -20.10 -15.38
C LEU A 402 8.07 -21.43 -14.67
N ILE A 403 7.48 -21.39 -13.47
CA ILE A 403 7.30 -22.55 -12.58
C ILE A 403 5.81 -22.84 -12.40
N ASP A 404 5.39 -24.04 -12.80
CA ASP A 404 4.02 -24.52 -12.68
C ASP A 404 3.70 -24.99 -11.25
N THR A 405 2.54 -24.58 -10.74
CA THR A 405 2.04 -24.95 -9.41
C THR A 405 0.67 -25.61 -9.49
N CYS A 406 0.42 -26.60 -8.63
CA CYS A 406 -0.89 -27.22 -8.48
C CYS A 406 -1.91 -26.30 -7.78
N PHE A 407 -1.44 -25.34 -6.99
CA PHE A 407 -2.27 -24.40 -6.27
C PHE A 407 -2.17 -23.01 -6.91
N ASN A 408 -3.24 -22.23 -6.76
CA ASN A 408 -3.24 -20.84 -7.20
C ASN A 408 -2.38 -19.98 -6.27
N THR A 409 -1.74 -18.95 -6.82
CA THR A 409 -0.81 -18.09 -6.07
C THR A 409 -1.30 -16.63 -6.00
N HIS A 410 -0.85 -15.86 -5.00
CA HIS A 410 -1.10 -14.42 -4.91
C HIS A 410 0.11 -13.63 -4.36
N HIS A 411 0.28 -13.49 -3.05
CA HIS A 411 1.53 -12.93 -2.49
C HIS A 411 2.51 -14.06 -2.24
N LEU A 412 3.80 -13.75 -2.28
CA LEU A 412 4.88 -14.66 -1.92
C LEU A 412 5.82 -14.03 -0.90
N GLN A 413 6.50 -14.86 -0.12
CA GLN A 413 7.55 -14.45 0.81
C GLN A 413 8.53 -15.61 1.02
N PHE A 414 9.81 -15.29 1.19
CA PHE A 414 10.85 -16.27 1.50
C PHE A 414 10.89 -16.63 2.99
N GLY A 415 11.00 -17.93 3.26
CA GLY A 415 11.20 -18.48 4.59
C GLY A 415 12.59 -18.18 5.15
N PHE A 416 12.69 -18.27 6.48
CA PHE A 416 13.95 -18.18 7.24
C PHE A 416 14.57 -19.58 7.42
N ASP A 417 14.54 -20.40 6.37
CA ASP A 417 15.05 -21.78 6.35
C ASP A 417 16.19 -21.96 5.33
N GLN A 418 16.88 -23.09 5.42
CA GLN A 418 18.06 -23.42 4.61
C GLN A 418 17.76 -23.81 3.15
N ASP A 419 16.48 -23.93 2.81
CA ASP A 419 16.01 -24.37 1.50
C ASP A 419 15.41 -23.23 0.69
N ASP A 420 15.47 -22.00 1.23
CA ASP A 420 14.91 -20.78 0.65
C ASP A 420 13.45 -21.01 0.23
N THR A 421 12.68 -21.63 1.14
CA THR A 421 11.29 -21.99 0.85
C THR A 421 10.47 -20.75 0.54
N LEU A 422 9.85 -20.73 -0.64
CA LEU A 422 8.97 -19.67 -1.09
C LEU A 422 7.54 -20.00 -0.71
N TYR A 423 7.00 -19.31 0.29
CA TYR A 423 5.60 -19.47 0.72
C TYR A 423 4.68 -18.58 -0.10
N LEU A 424 3.52 -19.09 -0.48
CA LEU A 424 2.56 -18.39 -1.32
C LEU A 424 1.16 -18.40 -0.71
N SER A 425 0.55 -17.21 -0.61
CA SER A 425 -0.88 -17.11 -0.33
C SER A 425 -1.69 -17.50 -1.56
N SER A 426 -2.97 -17.79 -1.32
CA SER A 426 -3.93 -18.03 -2.38
C SER A 426 -5.26 -17.39 -2.05
N VAL A 427 -5.93 -16.86 -3.06
CA VAL A 427 -7.35 -16.49 -2.97
C VAL A 427 -8.29 -17.69 -2.79
N SER A 428 -7.75 -18.91 -2.71
CA SER A 428 -8.44 -20.14 -2.30
C SER A 428 -8.29 -20.42 -0.80
N ASP A 429 -8.50 -21.66 -0.39
CA ASP A 429 -8.49 -22.19 0.98
C ASP A 429 -7.27 -23.07 1.28
N VAL A 430 -6.20 -22.90 0.50
CA VAL A 430 -4.89 -23.54 0.73
C VAL A 430 -3.80 -22.50 0.85
N ILE A 431 -2.71 -22.87 1.53
CA ILE A 431 -1.41 -22.18 1.49
C ILE A 431 -0.43 -23.16 0.86
N GLY A 432 0.34 -22.69 -0.11
CA GLY A 432 1.30 -23.52 -0.83
C GLY A 432 2.72 -22.98 -0.72
N TRP A 433 3.70 -23.79 -1.11
CA TRP A 433 5.10 -23.39 -1.13
C TRP A 433 5.86 -24.04 -2.29
N VAL A 434 6.98 -23.42 -2.65
CA VAL A 434 7.99 -23.97 -3.56
C VAL A 434 9.33 -24.01 -2.82
N ASN A 435 9.94 -25.18 -2.74
CA ASN A 435 11.32 -25.36 -2.28
C ASN A 435 12.26 -24.93 -3.43
N THR A 436 12.73 -23.69 -3.38
CA THR A 436 13.43 -23.06 -4.51
C THR A 436 14.79 -23.70 -4.76
N LYS A 437 15.45 -24.21 -3.71
CA LYS A 437 16.70 -24.96 -3.81
C LYS A 437 16.53 -26.31 -4.51
N THR A 438 15.52 -27.09 -4.12
CA THR A 438 15.20 -28.36 -4.79
C THR A 438 14.90 -28.12 -6.26
N TYR A 439 14.15 -27.06 -6.57
CA TYR A 439 13.87 -26.68 -7.95
C TYR A 439 15.14 -26.28 -8.70
N ALA A 440 16.01 -25.45 -8.12
CA ALA A 440 17.27 -25.04 -8.73
C ALA A 440 18.21 -26.24 -9.01
N GLU A 441 18.20 -27.25 -8.15
CA GLU A 441 19.04 -28.45 -8.29
C GLU A 441 18.48 -29.45 -9.32
N THR A 442 17.16 -29.58 -9.43
CA THR A 442 16.51 -30.67 -10.17
C THR A 442 15.76 -30.24 -11.43
N GLY A 443 15.25 -29.01 -11.46
CA GLY A 443 14.28 -28.52 -12.45
C GLY A 443 12.90 -29.20 -12.36
N ASP A 444 12.62 -29.98 -11.31
CA ASP A 444 11.38 -30.73 -11.17
C ASP A 444 10.34 -29.90 -10.41
N GLU A 445 9.38 -29.34 -11.15
CA GLU A 445 8.28 -28.55 -10.61
C GLU A 445 7.41 -29.37 -9.63
N GLN A 446 7.14 -30.64 -9.94
CA GLN A 446 6.27 -31.49 -9.13
C GLN A 446 6.92 -31.85 -7.80
N ALA A 447 8.21 -32.19 -7.81
CA ALA A 447 8.93 -32.58 -6.61
C ALA A 447 9.25 -31.39 -5.68
N SER A 448 9.25 -30.17 -6.21
CA SER A 448 9.68 -28.97 -5.48
C SER A 448 8.55 -28.20 -4.80
N GLN A 449 7.32 -28.72 -4.76
CA GLN A 449 6.17 -27.97 -4.23
C GLN A 449 5.29 -28.79 -3.28
N GLY A 450 4.55 -28.09 -2.43
CA GLY A 450 3.54 -28.66 -1.55
C GLY A 450 2.44 -27.66 -1.23
N TRP A 451 1.32 -28.13 -0.69
CA TRP A 451 0.22 -27.29 -0.24
C TRP A 451 -0.58 -27.92 0.88
N CYS A 452 -1.16 -27.09 1.74
CA CYS A 452 -2.02 -27.54 2.83
C CYS A 452 -3.34 -26.75 2.86
N PRO A 453 -4.48 -27.44 3.01
CA PRO A 453 -5.73 -26.77 3.36
C PRO A 453 -5.64 -26.20 4.79
N THR A 454 -6.38 -25.12 5.05
CA THR A 454 -6.40 -24.50 6.38
C THR A 454 -7.38 -25.21 7.31
N ILE A 455 -6.90 -26.26 7.98
CA ILE A 455 -7.68 -27.09 8.92
C ILE A 455 -7.25 -26.81 10.36
N VAL A 456 -8.23 -26.44 11.19
CA VAL A 456 -8.08 -26.17 12.62
C VAL A 456 -8.43 -27.42 13.40
N ASP A 457 -7.55 -27.82 14.32
CA ASP A 457 -7.78 -28.87 15.32
C ASP A 457 -8.87 -28.41 16.31
N THR A 458 -10.14 -28.52 15.92
CA THR A 458 -11.26 -28.14 16.79
C THR A 458 -11.62 -29.23 17.78
N THR A 459 -11.09 -30.45 17.61
CA THR A 459 -11.24 -31.52 18.60
C THR A 459 -10.30 -31.34 19.80
N GLY A 460 -9.16 -30.69 19.61
CA GLY A 460 -8.13 -30.43 20.61
C GLY A 460 -7.27 -31.65 20.94
N ASP A 461 -7.16 -32.61 20.02
CA ASP A 461 -6.37 -33.83 20.22
C ASP A 461 -4.89 -33.70 19.77
N GLY A 462 -4.53 -32.55 19.20
CA GLY A 462 -3.17 -32.17 18.82
C GLY A 462 -2.75 -32.59 17.41
N ARG A 463 -3.69 -33.07 16.58
CA ARG A 463 -3.43 -33.50 15.19
C ARG A 463 -4.68 -33.24 14.33
N ILE A 464 -4.53 -33.27 13.01
CA ILE A 464 -5.69 -33.20 12.11
C ILE A 464 -6.21 -34.62 11.84
N GLY A 465 -7.46 -34.86 12.25
CA GLY A 465 -8.24 -36.07 11.99
C GLY A 465 -9.20 -35.89 10.81
N GLU A 466 -10.38 -36.54 10.86
CA GLU A 466 -11.45 -36.21 9.92
C GLU A 466 -11.95 -34.78 10.17
N TRP A 467 -12.20 -34.02 9.12
CA TRP A 467 -12.72 -32.64 9.24
C TRP A 467 -14.06 -32.45 8.54
N THR A 468 -14.73 -31.36 8.89
CA THR A 468 -15.85 -30.79 8.15
C THR A 468 -15.36 -29.65 7.26
N GLY A 469 -15.85 -29.61 6.02
CA GLY A 469 -15.46 -28.59 5.04
C GLY A 469 -16.08 -27.22 5.31
N LEU A 470 -15.54 -26.15 4.71
CA LEU A 470 -15.95 -24.76 4.95
C LEU A 470 -17.46 -24.48 4.84
N ARG A 471 -18.17 -25.24 3.99
CA ARG A 471 -19.62 -25.07 3.72
C ARG A 471 -20.51 -26.10 4.42
N GLU A 472 -19.91 -27.05 5.12
CA GLU A 472 -20.64 -28.09 5.85
C GLU A 472 -21.01 -27.60 7.25
N ASP A 473 -22.03 -28.20 7.85
CA ASP A 473 -22.37 -27.95 9.24
C ASP A 473 -21.22 -28.44 10.15
N PRO A 474 -20.84 -27.70 11.20
CA PRO A 474 -19.81 -28.15 12.13
C PRO A 474 -20.20 -29.45 12.85
N ASP A 475 -19.27 -30.40 12.95
CA ASP A 475 -19.38 -31.62 13.75
C ASP A 475 -18.35 -31.55 14.89
N PRO A 476 -18.77 -31.53 16.17
CA PRO A 476 -17.86 -31.39 17.31
C PRO A 476 -16.93 -32.61 17.51
N THR A 477 -17.13 -33.70 16.78
CA THR A 477 -16.25 -34.88 16.79
C THR A 477 -15.20 -34.86 15.68
N LYS A 478 -15.22 -33.81 14.85
CA LYS A 478 -14.33 -33.61 13.71
C LYS A 478 -13.61 -32.28 13.80
N ASP A 479 -12.50 -32.18 13.09
CA ASP A 479 -11.80 -30.92 12.88
C ASP A 479 -12.55 -30.03 11.90
N ARG A 480 -12.09 -28.79 11.75
CA ARG A 480 -12.80 -27.81 10.93
C ARG A 480 -11.88 -27.12 9.95
N GLN A 481 -12.24 -27.18 8.67
CA GLN A 481 -11.66 -26.29 7.69
C GLN A 481 -12.16 -24.85 7.95
N MET A 482 -11.24 -23.91 8.11
CA MET A 482 -11.54 -22.51 8.42
C MET A 482 -10.71 -21.56 7.57
N GLY A 483 -11.32 -20.41 7.23
CA GLY A 483 -10.69 -19.37 6.44
C GLY A 483 -10.55 -19.69 4.95
N ARG A 484 -10.34 -18.63 4.16
CA ARG A 484 -10.16 -18.64 2.70
C ARG A 484 -9.79 -17.23 2.23
N GLY A 485 -9.35 -17.11 0.98
CA GLY A 485 -9.18 -15.80 0.34
C GLY A 485 -7.94 -15.07 0.85
N TRP A 486 -6.89 -15.82 1.15
CA TRP A 486 -5.65 -15.33 1.72
C TRP A 486 -5.00 -14.32 0.78
N TYR A 487 -4.78 -13.12 1.30
CA TYR A 487 -4.17 -12.02 0.57
C TYR A 487 -2.69 -11.90 0.94
N GLY A 488 -2.38 -11.36 2.12
CA GLY A 488 -1.01 -11.24 2.61
C GLY A 488 -0.51 -12.57 3.19
N ILE A 489 0.81 -12.76 3.14
CA ILE A 489 1.52 -13.91 3.71
C ILE A 489 2.84 -13.44 4.32
N VAL A 490 3.27 -14.06 5.41
CA VAL A 490 4.57 -13.80 6.03
C VAL A 490 5.06 -15.03 6.81
N PRO A 491 6.26 -15.57 6.51
CA PRO A 491 6.88 -16.66 7.26
C PRO A 491 7.30 -16.20 8.66
N ASP A 492 7.27 -17.11 9.62
CA ASP A 492 7.69 -16.82 10.98
C ASP A 492 9.23 -16.88 11.11
N PRO A 493 9.92 -15.81 11.54
CA PRO A 493 11.38 -15.82 11.70
C PRO A 493 11.83 -16.56 12.97
N THR A 494 10.90 -16.94 13.86
CA THR A 494 11.21 -17.57 15.14
C THR A 494 10.88 -19.06 15.19
N GLU A 495 10.14 -19.56 14.21
CA GLU A 495 9.73 -20.96 14.11
C GLU A 495 9.90 -21.47 12.67
N GLU A 496 10.64 -22.57 12.50
CA GLU A 496 10.78 -23.23 11.19
C GLU A 496 9.43 -23.77 10.70
N ASN A 497 9.20 -23.75 9.38
CA ASN A 497 8.02 -24.32 8.74
C ASN A 497 6.68 -23.76 9.24
N VAL A 498 6.69 -22.49 9.68
CA VAL A 498 5.50 -21.75 10.12
C VAL A 498 5.30 -20.53 9.24
N VAL A 499 4.06 -20.33 8.82
CA VAL A 499 3.66 -19.19 7.99
C VAL A 499 2.34 -18.60 8.42
N TRP A 500 2.25 -17.28 8.38
CA TRP A 500 1.05 -16.52 8.68
C TRP A 500 0.40 -15.99 7.42
N ALA A 501 -0.93 -15.94 7.38
CA ALA A 501 -1.67 -15.33 6.27
C ALA A 501 -2.87 -14.51 6.76
N ALA A 502 -3.27 -13.51 5.98
CA ALA A 502 -4.37 -12.60 6.33
C ALA A 502 -5.43 -12.50 5.22
N SER A 503 -6.68 -12.28 5.62
CA SER A 503 -7.79 -11.99 4.70
C SER A 503 -8.71 -10.93 5.29
N ALA A 504 -9.03 -9.94 4.46
CA ALA A 504 -9.91 -8.82 4.81
C ALA A 504 -11.36 -9.28 5.05
N GLY A 505 -12.18 -8.38 5.60
CA GLY A 505 -13.58 -8.60 5.92
C GLY A 505 -13.97 -7.99 7.26
N VAL A 506 -15.24 -8.08 7.64
CA VAL A 506 -15.74 -7.59 8.93
C VAL A 506 -16.12 -8.80 9.80
N PRO A 507 -15.25 -9.28 10.72
CA PRO A 507 -13.94 -8.71 11.09
C PRO A 507 -12.74 -9.11 10.24
N GLY A 508 -12.88 -10.10 9.35
CA GLY A 508 -11.74 -10.68 8.63
C GLY A 508 -10.94 -11.61 9.55
N GLN A 509 -9.74 -12.03 9.13
CA GLN A 509 -9.06 -13.18 9.74
C GLN A 509 -7.56 -13.19 9.48
N ILE A 510 -6.80 -13.74 10.44
CA ILE A 510 -5.42 -14.20 10.25
C ILE A 510 -5.31 -15.67 10.63
N VAL A 511 -4.41 -16.39 9.99
CA VAL A 511 -4.10 -17.80 10.31
C VAL A 511 -2.61 -17.99 10.49
N ARG A 512 -2.25 -18.93 11.37
CA ARG A 512 -0.92 -19.51 11.48
C ARG A 512 -0.99 -20.94 10.98
N LEU A 513 -0.26 -21.28 9.94
CA LEU A 513 -0.10 -22.64 9.46
C LEU A 513 1.26 -23.15 9.91
N SER A 514 1.26 -24.22 10.71
CA SER A 514 2.43 -25.03 11.01
C SER A 514 2.42 -26.22 10.06
N ILE A 515 3.43 -26.34 9.20
CA ILE A 515 3.49 -27.39 8.17
C ILE A 515 3.86 -28.75 8.78
N GLY A 516 4.72 -28.74 9.80
CA GLY A 516 5.21 -29.95 10.45
C GLY A 516 6.22 -30.71 9.59
N ASP A 517 6.56 -31.93 10.02
CA ASP A 517 7.67 -32.71 9.44
C ASP A 517 7.24 -33.65 8.29
N ASP A 518 5.95 -33.92 8.12
CA ASP A 518 5.39 -34.85 7.10
C ASP A 518 4.10 -34.27 6.50
N PRO A 519 4.20 -33.15 5.75
CA PRO A 519 3.05 -32.54 5.11
C PRO A 519 2.55 -33.37 3.91
N PRO A 520 1.25 -33.35 3.61
CA PRO A 520 0.23 -32.48 4.21
C PRO A 520 -0.39 -32.96 5.53
N GLU A 521 -0.17 -34.21 5.94
CA GLU A 521 -0.85 -34.81 7.11
C GLU A 521 -0.51 -34.13 8.44
N THR A 522 0.67 -33.52 8.54
CA THR A 522 1.10 -32.78 9.75
C THR A 522 0.72 -31.30 9.74
N CYS A 523 0.08 -30.80 8.70
CA CYS A 523 -0.32 -29.41 8.61
C CYS A 523 -1.43 -29.08 9.61
N ILE A 524 -1.16 -28.17 10.54
CA ILE A 524 -2.13 -27.72 11.57
C ILE A 524 -2.27 -26.20 11.47
N THR A 525 -3.51 -25.73 11.43
CA THR A 525 -3.85 -24.31 11.39
C THR A 525 -4.37 -23.81 12.73
N GLU A 526 -3.93 -22.62 13.12
CA GLU A 526 -4.58 -21.81 14.14
C GLU A 526 -5.29 -20.64 13.48
N TYR A 527 -6.44 -20.24 14.03
CA TYR A 527 -7.34 -19.27 13.40
C TYR A 527 -7.71 -18.14 14.36
N TYR A 528 -7.41 -16.90 13.96
CA TYR A 528 -7.64 -15.71 14.77
C TYR A 528 -8.36 -14.62 14.00
N GLN A 529 -9.11 -13.79 14.71
CA GLN A 529 -9.77 -12.62 14.16
C GLN A 529 -9.48 -11.42 15.07
N PRO A 530 -9.31 -10.20 14.50
CA PRO A 530 -9.32 -8.99 15.31
C PRO A 530 -10.59 -8.93 16.16
N PRO A 531 -10.53 -8.38 17.39
CA PRO A 531 -11.71 -8.25 18.21
C PRO A 531 -12.76 -7.37 17.52
N PHE A 532 -13.96 -7.90 17.34
CA PHE A 532 -15.06 -7.17 16.71
C PHE A 532 -16.40 -7.62 17.29
N GLU A 533 -17.16 -6.66 17.80
CA GLU A 533 -18.34 -6.93 18.64
C GLU A 533 -18.03 -7.89 19.80
N ASN A 534 -16.77 -7.90 20.24
CA ASN A 534 -16.27 -8.76 21.31
C ASN A 534 -16.30 -7.98 22.63
N ALA A 535 -17.20 -8.38 23.53
CA ALA A 535 -17.42 -7.70 24.80
C ALA A 535 -16.20 -7.76 25.75
N ASP A 536 -15.29 -8.70 25.54
CA ASP A 536 -14.10 -8.89 26.37
C ASP A 536 -12.90 -8.05 25.88
N ALA A 537 -13.03 -7.35 24.74
CA ALA A 537 -11.96 -6.55 24.15
C ALA A 537 -12.16 -5.03 24.38
N PRO A 538 -11.11 -4.28 24.76
CA PRO A 538 -11.19 -2.85 25.03
C PRO A 538 -11.31 -2.00 23.76
N ILE A 539 -10.88 -2.52 22.61
CA ILE A 539 -10.90 -1.86 21.32
C ILE A 539 -11.34 -2.86 20.25
N GLN A 540 -12.04 -2.36 19.23
CA GLN A 540 -12.60 -3.17 18.15
C GLN A 540 -11.96 -2.77 16.82
N GLY A 541 -11.66 -3.75 15.96
CA GLY A 541 -11.08 -3.52 14.65
C GLY A 541 -11.49 -4.59 13.66
N TYR A 542 -11.24 -4.33 12.37
CA TYR A 542 -11.63 -5.25 11.30
C TYR A 542 -10.79 -5.05 10.03
N SER A 543 -10.84 -6.07 9.17
CA SER A 543 -10.20 -6.18 7.86
C SER A 543 -8.68 -6.18 7.90
N PRO A 544 -8.06 -7.19 8.54
CA PRO A 544 -6.64 -7.46 8.37
C PRO A 544 -6.41 -7.86 6.91
N ARG A 545 -5.57 -7.12 6.20
CA ARG A 545 -5.32 -7.33 4.76
C ARG A 545 -3.84 -7.49 4.50
N GLY A 546 -3.06 -6.45 4.81
CA GLY A 546 -1.62 -6.57 4.96
C GLY A 546 -1.28 -7.32 6.24
N ILE A 547 -0.20 -8.08 6.18
CA ILE A 547 0.37 -8.77 7.33
C ILE A 547 1.88 -8.79 7.17
N ASP A 548 2.57 -8.56 8.27
CA ASP A 548 4.01 -8.75 8.37
C ASP A 548 4.34 -9.09 9.83
N ILE A 549 5.58 -9.45 10.12
CA ILE A 549 6.01 -9.96 11.41
C ILE A 549 7.32 -9.30 11.84
N ASP A 550 7.47 -9.08 13.14
CA ASP A 550 8.74 -8.64 13.69
C ASP A 550 9.68 -9.83 13.98
N ARG A 551 10.95 -9.52 14.26
CA ARG A 551 11.96 -10.55 14.58
C ARG A 551 11.73 -11.28 15.91
N ASN A 552 10.72 -10.90 16.68
CA ASN A 552 10.32 -11.55 17.92
C ASN A 552 9.08 -12.45 17.72
N GLY A 553 8.60 -12.65 16.48
CA GLY A 553 7.43 -13.47 16.19
C GLY A 553 6.09 -12.77 16.47
N VAL A 554 6.10 -11.44 16.63
CA VAL A 554 4.87 -10.65 16.81
C VAL A 554 4.33 -10.23 15.45
N VAL A 555 3.08 -10.58 15.18
CA VAL A 555 2.40 -10.25 13.94
C VAL A 555 1.89 -8.81 13.98
N TRP A 556 2.08 -8.07 12.90
CA TRP A 556 1.56 -6.74 12.67
C TRP A 556 0.67 -6.72 11.43
N THR A 557 -0.50 -6.11 11.54
CA THR A 557 -1.45 -5.95 10.43
C THR A 557 -2.04 -4.55 10.42
N ALA A 558 -1.94 -3.86 9.29
CA ALA A 558 -2.72 -2.66 9.07
C ALA A 558 -4.16 -3.04 8.73
N LEU A 559 -5.08 -2.64 9.61
CA LEU A 559 -6.49 -2.92 9.49
C LEU A 559 -7.12 -1.99 8.46
N SER A 560 -7.07 -2.42 7.20
CA SER A 560 -7.53 -1.70 6.01
C SER A 560 -8.97 -1.15 6.12
N GLY A 561 -9.84 -1.80 6.89
CA GLY A 561 -11.21 -1.38 7.14
C GLY A 561 -11.32 -0.37 8.29
N SER A 562 -10.74 -0.71 9.44
CA SER A 562 -10.93 0.06 10.68
C SER A 562 -9.90 1.17 10.95
N GLY A 563 -8.84 1.33 10.14
CA GLY A 563 -7.89 2.44 10.31
C GLY A 563 -7.00 2.34 11.56
N HIS A 564 -6.45 1.14 11.79
CA HIS A 564 -5.49 0.88 12.86
C HIS A 564 -4.25 0.17 12.31
N VAL A 565 -3.13 0.35 12.98
CA VAL A 565 -2.05 -0.64 12.98
C VAL A 565 -2.29 -1.55 14.18
N ALA A 566 -2.46 -2.85 13.94
CA ALA A 566 -2.75 -3.83 14.96
C ALA A 566 -1.56 -4.76 15.18
N LYS A 567 -1.25 -4.99 16.45
CA LYS A 567 -0.29 -5.97 16.96
C LYS A 567 -1.06 -7.22 17.41
N PHE A 568 -0.58 -8.40 17.03
CA PHE A 568 -1.04 -9.68 17.55
C PHE A 568 0.14 -10.48 18.13
N ASP A 569 0.11 -10.71 19.44
CA ASP A 569 1.09 -11.50 20.18
C ASP A 569 0.48 -12.83 20.61
N ARG A 570 0.80 -13.88 19.85
CA ARG A 570 0.32 -15.25 20.07
C ARG A 570 0.66 -15.78 21.47
N ASN A 571 1.76 -15.35 22.08
CA ASN A 571 2.19 -15.85 23.40
C ASN A 571 1.24 -15.45 24.53
N ARG A 572 0.33 -14.51 24.27
CA ARG A 572 -0.70 -14.10 25.22
C ARG A 572 -1.96 -14.96 25.17
N CYS A 573 -2.12 -15.78 24.12
CA CYS A 573 -3.31 -16.61 23.94
C CYS A 573 -3.31 -17.82 24.87
N ALA A 574 -4.37 -17.96 25.67
CA ALA A 574 -4.56 -19.13 26.52
C ALA A 574 -5.05 -20.37 25.75
N VAL A 575 -5.72 -20.16 24.61
CA VAL A 575 -6.30 -21.21 23.77
C VAL A 575 -5.73 -21.05 22.36
N LEU A 576 -5.26 -22.14 21.77
CA LEU A 576 -4.67 -22.19 20.42
C LEU A 576 -5.40 -23.19 19.50
N ASN A 577 -6.05 -24.19 20.10
CA ASN A 577 -6.83 -25.24 19.43
C ASN A 577 -8.01 -25.66 20.33
N GLY A 578 -8.82 -26.59 19.82
CA GLY A 578 -10.00 -27.11 20.49
C GLY A 578 -11.30 -26.37 20.13
N PRO A 579 -12.43 -26.72 20.77
CA PRO A 579 -13.77 -26.37 20.29
C PRO A 579 -14.10 -24.88 20.38
N THR A 580 -13.30 -24.11 21.12
CA THR A 580 -13.46 -22.66 21.27
C THR A 580 -12.48 -21.86 20.40
N ALA A 581 -11.53 -22.50 19.71
CA ALA A 581 -10.50 -21.84 18.91
C ALA A 581 -11.04 -21.35 17.54
N THR A 582 -12.11 -20.55 17.56
CA THR A 582 -12.91 -20.19 16.37
C THR A 582 -12.72 -18.75 15.90
N GLY A 583 -11.62 -18.10 16.30
CA GLY A 583 -11.26 -16.74 15.87
C GLY A 583 -11.23 -15.69 16.98
N GLN A 584 -12.34 -15.51 17.71
CA GLN A 584 -12.51 -14.43 18.71
C GLN A 584 -12.02 -14.78 20.13
N HIS A 585 -11.38 -15.93 20.31
CA HIS A 585 -11.07 -16.53 21.62
C HIS A 585 -9.82 -15.97 22.31
N CYS A 586 -8.99 -15.21 21.60
CA CYS A 586 -7.77 -14.59 22.14
C CYS A 586 -7.81 -13.06 21.99
N PRO A 587 -8.77 -12.34 22.61
CA PRO A 587 -8.77 -10.88 22.59
C PRO A 587 -7.52 -10.28 23.27
N GLU A 588 -6.92 -10.98 24.25
CA GLU A 588 -5.73 -10.54 24.97
C GLU A 588 -4.44 -10.52 24.14
N GLY A 589 -4.41 -11.23 23.00
CA GLY A 589 -3.31 -11.19 22.04
C GLY A 589 -3.28 -9.91 21.21
N TRP A 590 -4.40 -9.18 21.12
CA TRP A 590 -4.52 -8.02 20.25
C TRP A 590 -4.23 -6.70 20.96
N THR A 591 -3.56 -5.79 20.27
CA THR A 591 -3.44 -4.37 20.65
C THR A 591 -3.55 -3.53 19.38
N LEU A 592 -4.43 -2.52 19.37
CA LEU A 592 -4.74 -1.71 18.18
C LEU A 592 -4.37 -0.26 18.43
N TYR A 593 -3.67 0.34 17.47
CA TYR A 593 -3.25 1.74 17.49
C TYR A 593 -3.93 2.48 16.34
N ALA A 594 -4.79 3.45 16.67
CA ALA A 594 -5.52 4.23 15.68
C ALA A 594 -4.57 5.13 14.90
N THR A 595 -4.72 5.19 13.57
CA THR A 595 -3.92 6.10 12.76
C THR A 595 -4.39 7.55 12.93
N PRO A 596 -3.50 8.56 12.75
CA PRO A 596 -3.81 9.97 13.00
C PRO A 596 -4.66 10.64 11.90
N GLY A 597 -5.13 9.89 10.89
CA GLY A 597 -5.92 10.42 9.79
C GLY A 597 -7.31 10.94 10.20
N PRO A 598 -7.97 11.70 9.31
CA PRO A 598 -9.28 12.27 9.59
C PRO A 598 -10.38 11.20 9.59
N GLN A 599 -11.53 11.58 10.14
CA GLN A 599 -12.72 10.73 10.22
C GLN A 599 -13.71 11.06 9.11
N MET A 600 -14.35 10.02 8.58
CA MET A 600 -15.60 10.15 7.81
C MET A 600 -16.72 10.68 8.72
N ARG A 601 -17.65 11.43 8.13
CA ARG A 601 -18.78 11.98 8.90
C ARG A 601 -19.73 10.87 9.34
N GLY A 602 -20.14 10.93 10.60
CA GLY A 602 -21.05 9.96 11.21
C GLY A 602 -20.37 8.67 11.67
N VAL A 603 -19.03 8.59 11.65
CA VAL A 603 -18.26 7.44 12.14
C VAL A 603 -17.44 7.83 13.36
N ASP A 604 -17.77 7.25 14.52
CA ASP A 604 -17.06 7.51 15.77
C ASP A 604 -15.78 6.66 15.93
N ALA A 605 -15.71 5.51 15.25
CA ALA A 605 -14.54 4.62 15.28
C ALA A 605 -13.36 5.21 14.48
N HIS A 606 -12.19 5.35 15.11
CA HIS A 606 -10.99 6.01 14.55
C HIS A 606 -10.51 5.49 13.17
N GLY A 607 -9.68 6.27 12.47
CA GLY A 607 -9.06 5.97 11.17
C GLY A 607 -10.02 5.68 10.01
N SER A 608 -11.25 6.20 10.03
CA SER A 608 -12.28 5.81 9.05
C SER A 608 -12.08 6.36 7.64
N ALA A 609 -11.34 7.47 7.44
CA ALA A 609 -11.02 7.98 6.10
C ALA A 609 -9.68 7.44 5.55
N ASP A 610 -8.80 6.93 6.42
CA ASP A 610 -7.57 6.29 6.01
C ASP A 610 -7.85 4.92 5.40
N PHE A 611 -7.10 4.59 4.35
CA PHE A 611 -7.08 3.25 3.81
C PHE A 611 -5.65 2.77 3.77
N HIS A 612 -5.42 1.64 4.43
CA HIS A 612 -4.13 0.97 4.48
C HIS A 612 -4.20 -0.29 3.65
N TYR A 613 -3.63 -0.24 2.45
CA TYR A 613 -3.64 -1.40 1.55
C TYR A 613 -2.82 -2.55 2.12
N TYR A 614 -1.64 -2.25 2.66
CA TYR A 614 -0.70 -3.20 3.25
C TYR A 614 0.08 -2.61 4.44
N ASN A 615 0.98 -3.39 5.02
CA ASN A 615 2.00 -2.96 5.97
C ASN A 615 3.26 -3.79 5.84
N TRP A 616 4.39 -3.23 6.26
CA TRP A 616 5.69 -3.89 6.31
C TRP A 616 6.37 -3.56 7.64
N VAL A 617 7.17 -4.48 8.18
CA VAL A 617 7.94 -4.29 9.41
C VAL A 617 9.41 -4.14 9.06
N ASP A 618 9.98 -3.02 9.47
CA ASP A 618 11.41 -2.73 9.34
C ASP A 618 12.22 -3.54 10.35
N GLN A 619 12.49 -4.80 10.03
CA GLN A 619 13.20 -5.72 10.92
C GLN A 619 14.67 -5.32 11.18
N PHE A 620 15.25 -4.50 10.30
CA PHE A 620 16.70 -4.26 10.24
C PHE A 620 17.09 -2.77 10.27
N ASP A 621 16.16 -1.89 10.64
CA ASP A 621 16.40 -0.44 10.71
C ASP A 621 16.84 0.15 9.35
N THR A 622 16.27 -0.36 8.27
CA THR A 622 16.53 0.11 6.90
C THR A 622 16.15 1.58 6.69
N LEU A 623 15.20 2.10 7.47
CA LEU A 623 14.78 3.51 7.43
C LEU A 623 15.56 4.42 8.39
N GLY A 624 16.20 3.87 9.43
CA GLY A 624 16.87 4.65 10.49
C GLY A 624 15.96 5.08 11.65
N LEU A 625 14.79 4.46 11.81
CA LEU A 625 13.84 4.74 12.90
C LEU A 625 13.89 3.73 14.05
N GLY A 626 14.66 2.66 13.91
CA GLY A 626 14.78 1.54 14.83
C GLY A 626 14.46 0.19 14.18
N GLU A 627 14.89 -0.90 14.82
CA GLU A 627 14.50 -2.25 14.44
C GLU A 627 13.05 -2.55 14.83
N ASN A 628 12.40 -3.43 14.07
CA ASN A 628 11.02 -3.90 14.28
C ASN A 628 9.97 -2.78 14.27
N VAL A 629 10.17 -1.75 13.44
CA VAL A 629 9.20 -0.66 13.27
C VAL A 629 8.14 -1.06 12.24
N PRO A 630 6.86 -1.25 12.62
CA PRO A 630 5.78 -1.46 11.66
C PRO A 630 5.47 -0.17 10.90
N ILE A 631 5.36 -0.26 9.59
CA ILE A 631 5.05 0.83 8.67
C ILE A 631 3.83 0.45 7.85
N ALA A 632 2.75 1.22 7.99
CA ALA A 632 1.54 1.04 7.19
C ALA A 632 1.60 1.91 5.92
N THR A 633 1.10 1.37 4.80
CA THR A 633 0.85 2.19 3.62
C THR A 633 -0.30 3.15 3.93
N GLY A 634 -0.09 4.45 3.82
CA GLY A 634 -1.14 5.45 3.85
C GLY A 634 -1.70 5.68 2.45
N SER A 635 -2.31 4.65 1.86
CA SER A 635 -2.62 4.61 0.43
C SER A 635 -3.48 5.79 0.00
N THR A 636 -4.44 6.25 0.82
CA THR A 636 -5.25 7.45 0.49
C THR A 636 -4.75 8.73 1.16
N SER A 637 -3.70 8.68 2.00
CA SER A 637 -3.18 9.84 2.73
C SER A 637 -1.86 10.39 2.15
N ASP A 638 -1.46 9.88 0.99
CA ASP A 638 -0.22 10.22 0.28
C ASP A 638 1.02 10.05 1.19
N SER A 639 1.04 9.00 2.02
CA SER A 639 2.12 8.82 3.01
C SER A 639 2.46 7.36 3.31
N LEU A 640 3.61 7.15 3.92
CA LEU A 640 3.92 5.98 4.75
C LEU A 640 3.80 6.35 6.24
N LEU A 641 3.23 5.47 7.06
CA LEU A 641 3.00 5.72 8.49
C LEU A 641 3.82 4.73 9.33
N ALA A 642 4.98 5.17 9.82
CA ALA A 642 5.80 4.38 10.73
C ALA A 642 5.30 4.53 12.16
N PHE A 643 4.97 3.44 12.84
CA PHE A 643 4.57 3.45 14.25
C PHE A 643 5.75 3.03 15.12
N LEU A 644 6.14 3.88 16.06
CA LEU A 644 7.24 3.65 17.00
C LEU A 644 6.67 3.03 18.29
N PRO A 645 6.78 1.71 18.50
CA PRO A 645 6.05 1.03 19.58
C PRO A 645 6.46 1.49 20.98
N GLU A 646 7.73 1.88 21.17
CA GLU A 646 8.23 2.35 22.47
C GLU A 646 7.67 3.73 22.87
N ALA A 647 7.43 4.59 21.89
CA ALA A 647 6.87 5.93 22.10
C ALA A 647 5.34 5.97 21.97
N GLU A 648 4.74 4.93 21.37
CA GLU A 648 3.34 4.91 20.93
C GLU A 648 2.99 6.10 20.01
N GLU A 649 3.94 6.48 19.15
CA GLU A 649 3.83 7.63 18.25
C GLU A 649 3.97 7.24 16.78
N PHE A 650 3.27 7.96 15.90
CA PHE A 650 3.42 7.82 14.45
C PHE A 650 4.38 8.87 13.90
N VAL A 651 5.22 8.46 12.95
CA VAL A 651 5.99 9.34 12.06
C VAL A 651 5.37 9.23 10.67
N ILE A 652 4.79 10.34 10.17
CA ILE A 652 4.11 10.36 8.87
C ILE A 652 5.07 10.90 7.81
N MET A 653 5.45 10.04 6.86
CA MET A 653 6.32 10.40 5.74
C MET A 653 5.46 10.64 4.51
N ARG A 654 5.23 11.91 4.15
CA ARG A 654 4.24 12.31 3.14
C ARG A 654 4.87 12.82 1.85
N VAL A 655 4.40 12.26 0.73
CA VAL A 655 4.54 12.86 -0.61
C VAL A 655 3.48 13.97 -0.72
N PRO A 656 3.84 15.23 -0.97
CA PRO A 656 2.88 16.32 -0.91
C PRO A 656 1.93 16.33 -2.12
N TYR A 657 0.65 16.05 -1.89
CA TYR A 657 -0.42 16.16 -2.88
C TYR A 657 -0.44 17.55 -3.57
N PRO A 658 -0.74 17.67 -4.88
CA PRO A 658 -1.13 16.61 -5.83
C PRO A 658 0.01 16.01 -6.66
N LEU A 659 1.17 15.70 -6.07
CA LEU A 659 2.19 14.92 -6.80
C LEU A 659 1.78 13.45 -7.04
N GLY A 660 0.75 12.98 -6.32
CA GLY A 660 0.22 11.63 -6.40
C GLY A 660 1.07 10.62 -5.62
N PHE A 661 0.51 10.04 -4.56
CA PHE A 661 1.11 8.87 -3.90
C PHE A 661 0.04 7.89 -3.38
N TYR A 662 -0.11 6.74 -4.03
CA TYR A 662 -1.14 5.73 -3.78
C TYR A 662 -0.49 4.35 -3.57
N SER A 663 0.43 4.29 -2.61
CA SER A 663 1.27 3.11 -2.37
C SER A 663 0.48 1.89 -1.90
N ARG A 664 0.96 0.73 -2.33
CA ARG A 664 0.45 -0.60 -1.97
C ARG A 664 1.52 -1.47 -1.34
N GLY A 665 2.75 -1.35 -1.82
CA GLY A 665 3.93 -1.97 -1.26
C GLY A 665 4.85 -0.96 -0.59
N LEU A 666 5.77 -1.50 0.19
CA LEU A 666 7.02 -0.87 0.57
C LEU A 666 8.07 -1.96 0.82
N ASP A 667 9.33 -1.65 0.59
CA ASP A 667 10.47 -2.50 0.94
C ASP A 667 11.69 -1.68 1.38
N GLY A 668 12.51 -2.26 2.27
CA GLY A 668 13.68 -1.59 2.86
C GLY A 668 14.98 -2.08 2.25
N ARG A 669 15.98 -1.19 2.10
CA ARG A 669 17.32 -1.57 1.63
C ARG A 669 18.41 -0.75 2.34
N ILE A 670 19.53 -1.41 2.63
CA ILE A 670 20.76 -0.80 3.13
C ILE A 670 21.82 -0.87 2.03
N ASP A 671 22.04 0.25 1.35
CA ASP A 671 23.04 0.41 0.30
C ASP A 671 24.46 0.48 0.87
N ASP A 672 24.64 1.21 1.98
CA ASP A 672 25.93 1.32 2.68
C ASP A 672 25.69 1.51 4.20
N PRO A 673 26.03 0.51 5.04
CA PRO A 673 25.82 0.62 6.49
C PRO A 673 26.70 1.70 7.15
N ASP A 674 27.80 2.11 6.51
CA ASP A 674 28.75 3.11 7.03
C ASP A 674 28.42 4.54 6.55
N ALA A 675 27.51 4.71 5.59
CA ALA A 675 27.06 6.01 5.07
C ALA A 675 25.99 6.70 5.94
N GLY A 676 25.68 6.15 7.11
CA GLY A 676 24.66 6.70 8.01
C GLY A 676 23.26 6.66 7.38
N TRP A 677 22.54 7.79 7.42
CA TRP A 677 21.18 7.87 6.86
C TRP A 677 21.15 7.81 5.33
N LYS A 678 22.25 8.16 4.64
CA LYS A 678 22.31 8.18 3.18
C LYS A 678 22.31 6.77 2.57
N GLY A 679 22.91 5.81 3.26
CA GLY A 679 22.95 4.41 2.84
C GLY A 679 21.72 3.59 3.25
N ARG A 680 20.68 4.25 3.79
CA ARG A 680 19.47 3.63 4.33
C ARG A 680 18.25 4.23 3.64
N ALA A 681 17.34 3.38 3.18
CA ALA A 681 16.08 3.83 2.60
C ALA A 681 14.99 2.76 2.66
N VAL A 682 13.76 3.26 2.63
CA VAL A 682 12.58 2.47 2.25
C VAL A 682 12.10 2.97 0.89
N TRP A 683 11.66 2.06 0.05
CA TRP A 683 11.12 2.30 -1.27
C TRP A 683 9.65 1.96 -1.28
N ALA A 684 8.85 2.68 -2.05
CA ALA A 684 7.44 2.40 -2.22
C ALA A 684 6.96 2.78 -3.61
N ASP A 685 6.10 1.95 -4.18
CA ASP A 685 5.48 2.20 -5.47
C ASP A 685 4.32 3.20 -5.42
N TYR A 686 3.94 3.67 -6.60
CA TYR A 686 2.66 4.32 -6.86
C TYR A 686 1.66 3.32 -7.44
N GLY A 687 0.97 2.59 -6.56
CA GLY A 687 0.15 1.44 -6.91
C GLY A 687 -1.30 1.70 -7.36
N THR A 688 -1.64 2.84 -7.98
CA THR A 688 -3.02 3.03 -8.44
C THR A 688 -3.33 2.17 -9.67
N ASN A 689 -4.56 1.65 -9.81
CA ASN A 689 -4.90 0.82 -10.98
C ASN A 689 -4.83 1.62 -12.30
N ALA A 690 -5.14 2.91 -12.26
CA ALA A 690 -5.27 3.76 -13.44
C ALA A 690 -4.58 5.09 -13.17
N VAL A 691 -3.31 5.21 -13.59
CA VAL A 691 -2.44 6.38 -13.32
C VAL A 691 -2.96 7.69 -13.90
N TRP A 692 -3.93 7.66 -14.82
CA TRP A 692 -4.60 8.85 -15.34
C TRP A 692 -5.85 9.26 -14.55
N HIS A 693 -6.25 8.53 -13.50
CA HIS A 693 -7.35 8.90 -12.59
C HIS A 693 -6.89 9.79 -11.43
N ILE A 694 -5.77 10.49 -11.61
CA ILE A 694 -5.22 11.49 -10.68
C ILE A 694 -4.95 12.81 -11.40
N GLU A 695 -4.36 13.77 -10.70
CA GLU A 695 -3.96 15.04 -11.28
C GLU A 695 -3.00 14.84 -12.48
N GLY A 696 -3.12 15.72 -13.47
CA GLY A 696 -2.47 15.57 -14.78
C GLY A 696 -3.29 14.78 -15.81
N GLY A 697 -4.05 13.77 -15.38
CA GLY A 697 -4.94 13.01 -16.27
C GLY A 697 -4.19 12.12 -17.27
N LYS A 698 -4.64 12.13 -18.54
CA LYS A 698 -4.00 11.33 -19.59
C LYS A 698 -2.55 11.78 -19.81
N GLY A 699 -1.62 10.83 -19.81
CA GLY A 699 -0.18 11.09 -19.92
C GLY A 699 0.57 11.09 -18.58
N THR A 700 -0.15 11.07 -17.45
CA THR A 700 0.47 10.89 -16.14
C THR A 700 1.04 9.47 -16.01
N GLN A 701 2.24 9.35 -15.43
CA GLN A 701 2.90 8.08 -15.14
C GLN A 701 2.89 7.75 -13.64
N GLY A 702 3.14 6.48 -13.31
CA GLY A 702 3.41 6.08 -11.93
C GLY A 702 4.76 6.59 -11.46
N ASN A 703 5.00 6.57 -10.15
CA ASN A 703 6.28 6.93 -9.54
C ASN A 703 6.80 5.80 -8.64
N LEU A 704 8.11 5.66 -8.58
CA LEU A 704 8.82 4.99 -7.48
C LEU A 704 9.31 6.07 -6.51
N VAL A 705 9.16 5.87 -5.21
CA VAL A 705 9.56 6.84 -4.19
C VAL A 705 10.57 6.22 -3.21
N LYS A 706 11.75 6.83 -3.10
CA LYS A 706 12.74 6.58 -2.05
C LYS A 706 12.47 7.49 -0.86
N PHE A 707 12.27 6.89 0.31
CA PHE A 707 12.12 7.56 1.60
C PHE A 707 13.40 7.40 2.41
N GLN A 708 13.92 8.51 2.91
CA GLN A 708 15.04 8.53 3.86
C GLN A 708 14.71 9.45 5.03
N VAL A 709 15.28 9.15 6.21
CA VAL A 709 15.15 9.99 7.40
C VAL A 709 16.54 10.43 7.85
N ARG A 710 16.83 11.73 7.70
CA ARG A 710 18.12 12.31 8.11
C ARG A 710 18.11 12.71 9.61
N PRO A 711 19.26 13.07 10.21
CA PRO A 711 19.30 13.45 11.63
C PRO A 711 18.61 14.77 12.00
N HIS A 712 18.51 15.71 11.05
CA HIS A 712 17.80 16.99 11.20
C HIS A 712 17.54 17.62 9.81
N PRO A 713 16.69 18.65 9.65
CA PRO A 713 16.26 19.16 8.34
C PRO A 713 17.32 19.90 7.51
N LEU A 714 18.56 19.97 8.00
CA LEU A 714 19.70 20.60 7.33
C LEU A 714 20.88 19.62 7.19
N ALA A 715 20.69 18.36 7.55
CA ALA A 715 21.68 17.34 7.29
C ALA A 715 21.67 17.02 5.80
N HIS A 716 22.88 16.85 5.28
CA HIS A 716 23.20 16.67 3.88
C HIS A 716 24.45 15.81 3.76
#